data_AF-A0A0S4IQ81-F1
#
_entry.id   AF-A0A0S4IQ81-F1
#
_cell.length_a   1.000
_cell.length_b   1.000
_cell.length_c   1.000
_cell.angle_alpha   90.00
_cell.angle_beta   90.00
_cell.angle_gamma   90.00
#
_symmetry.space_group_name_H-M   'P 1'
#
loop_
_entity.id
_entity.type
_entity.pdbx_description
1 polymer ?
#
loop_
_entity_poly.entity_id
_entity_poly.type
_entity_poly.pdbx_seq_one_letter_code
_entity_poly.pdbx_strand_id
1 'polypeptide(L)'
;MRRCARLLLLVLCCLANENHSNAAAAQPVQEVPCGAVTTVDLTDQTSTPAVIRIRNCDDASSSSLGTRLMVYVHASFASLDLTLVVQNSRRVAIQLLAATTTVDIRNVMFNIENVTNDADEPMATGSNVCSPENCLSLLKVHSCRSIVNMTIALHNVLHERNSTTVSLANVVANITDLVIVAMNSTKNSPQPFVYIGPVGVALQRLVVIATSLVLRAPQSRLGTVSAAIALSKIPLVIDATITISNVTIANFASLDPQMSPGIVVSTMENIDLLTNVNVSISAVTIASHVETVIVISLIQVTLAVRASFLVEHVSTVRETQFVGNQLKIVSLQDSALHQSQVMIADIQLLAGASAVASSICIVTVFSSTLDSCVAVVVRVHSTSSTTLHSLLDVTPIASIAPARIVNSALQFLDCVLVGYLSTVFRLFSGPLVVNSSFDLQNVSVLDSQFAGVVLDSLDANTNRLNVSIVHSHICGGFTLMLVSSHILEFSLVVASSTLRVVASTFFSSNAVFYAIALSSGSLTRSAVLIEDDVRLMSLPNPSSSSCTNVALWSFDFRFLDHTVMSVRFLELVGGLLCGVIECTQTIVAESSTLIVGVRPARPTITVPAVSSVNPIFMKAIVISDSSTFELHLPTNLTLENGAAKTFVAIYVDGLSVVRHSSFAITTSNGRNGNASSFAWPTRAILITNFSIAEHSSMSLSRVTLTLLNSVTTQIFSFAHIKNGTIANNSFLRTDQVQLRVATANRLVGAFISTAMLLINNGSGLEFDQLTCTSDDDVSGSSSWSGVTAVVLVSGVSLRVNSSVRICAETTVGATHNRSSITPPLLRVEDAVLIDSVLEIEDGRATALGGKPSSMITLMRCVFVGGHHALLRHATASTASSDDEIMIGAFIVLLGPTTSNKTTQGNASGRLVQVHLIKCNATLPWTTSMAAREYSLITALHDQNSVLLNHSTTVIDVFTDQLLLFGSMSLLLLIPSSSSTERNFVAGLLSIKCSWWGRHPFSEPLDPLQLALRGAIARGGIPTQTDSQFTNITVSSENAIEPLSALCVSSELFLRLGEHNLSSRSISLSHRDTSTSLPQGQSASLANSLSCSTLTSLSHNDNSSSRSLLLPNTQTIEYTNSQTSSQGLV
;
A
#
# COMPACT_ATOMS: atom_id res chain seq x y z
N MET A 1 -26.44 0.72 -34.47
CA MET A 1 -26.40 2.16 -34.82
C MET A 1 -26.37 2.47 -36.33
N ARG A 2 -25.35 2.08 -37.12
CA ARG A 2 -25.31 2.39 -38.58
C ARG A 2 -26.56 1.95 -39.37
N ARG A 3 -27.24 0.86 -38.97
CA ARG A 3 -28.50 0.41 -39.58
C ARG A 3 -29.72 1.29 -39.22
N CYS A 4 -29.82 1.81 -37.99
CA CYS A 4 -30.89 2.73 -37.58
C CYS A 4 -30.70 4.13 -38.15
N ALA A 5 -29.46 4.64 -38.20
CA ALA A 5 -29.15 5.90 -38.89
C ALA A 5 -29.44 5.79 -40.38
N ARG A 6 -29.13 4.67 -41.04
CA ARG A 6 -29.54 4.43 -42.44
C ARG A 6 -31.05 4.32 -42.61
N LEU A 7 -31.77 3.72 -41.68
CA LEU A 7 -33.24 3.64 -41.74
C LEU A 7 -33.90 5.01 -41.53
N LEU A 8 -33.40 5.82 -40.59
CA LEU A 8 -33.91 7.17 -40.33
C LEU A 8 -33.49 8.17 -41.41
N LEU A 9 -32.29 8.04 -41.97
CA LEU A 9 -31.86 8.78 -43.15
C LEU A 9 -32.66 8.32 -44.38
N LEU A 10 -33.06 7.04 -44.48
CA LEU A 10 -34.03 6.58 -45.49
C LEU A 10 -35.39 7.23 -45.28
N VAL A 11 -35.88 7.32 -44.04
CA VAL A 11 -37.16 7.98 -43.70
C VAL A 11 -37.08 9.48 -44.00
N LEU A 12 -36.00 10.17 -43.66
CA LEU A 12 -35.78 11.59 -43.98
C LEU A 12 -35.56 11.83 -45.48
N CYS A 13 -34.84 10.94 -46.19
CA CYS A 13 -34.70 11.00 -47.65
C CYS A 13 -36.04 10.69 -48.35
N CYS A 14 -36.87 9.82 -47.80
CA CYS A 14 -38.23 9.57 -48.31
C CYS A 14 -39.18 10.75 -48.02
N LEU A 15 -39.00 11.46 -46.90
CA LEU A 15 -39.76 12.69 -46.58
C LEU A 15 -39.29 13.92 -47.39
N ALA A 16 -38.02 14.00 -47.76
CA ALA A 16 -37.49 15.08 -48.60
C ALA A 16 -37.77 14.87 -50.10
N ASN A 17 -38.09 13.64 -50.52
CA ASN A 17 -38.46 13.32 -51.91
C ASN A 17 -39.98 13.47 -52.14
N GLU A 18 -40.57 14.59 -51.73
CA GLU A 18 -41.88 15.02 -52.24
C GLU A 18 -41.72 15.60 -53.65
N ASN A 19 -41.38 14.75 -54.61
CA ASN A 19 -41.58 15.00 -56.04
C ASN A 19 -42.41 13.87 -56.69
N HIS A 20 -43.16 13.12 -55.88
CA HIS A 20 -44.20 12.22 -56.41
C HIS A 20 -45.57 12.88 -56.35
N SER A 21 -45.92 13.48 -57.48
CA SER A 21 -47.26 13.81 -57.92
C SER A 21 -48.17 12.57 -57.92
N ASN A 22 -48.66 12.16 -56.75
CA ASN A 22 -49.88 11.38 -56.65
C ASN A 22 -50.99 12.36 -56.24
N ALA A 23 -52.01 12.43 -57.09
CA ALA A 23 -53.18 13.29 -56.95
C ALA A 23 -54.01 12.91 -55.70
N ALA A 24 -53.53 13.29 -54.52
CA ALA A 24 -54.36 13.47 -53.35
C ALA A 24 -54.96 14.88 -53.42
N ALA A 25 -56.25 15.02 -53.07
CA ALA A 25 -56.96 16.30 -53.06
C ALA A 25 -56.10 17.40 -52.42
N ALA A 26 -55.96 18.53 -53.11
CA ALA A 26 -55.10 19.64 -52.70
C ALA A 26 -55.43 20.07 -51.26
N GLN A 27 -54.57 19.68 -50.32
CA GLN A 27 -54.72 20.12 -48.94
C GLN A 27 -54.59 21.65 -48.87
N PRO A 28 -55.42 22.34 -48.06
CA PRO A 28 -55.31 23.78 -47.90
C PRO A 28 -53.93 24.11 -47.32
N VAL A 29 -53.16 24.91 -48.07
CA VAL A 29 -51.86 25.44 -47.67
C VAL A 29 -52.04 26.91 -47.28
N GLN A 30 -51.59 27.30 -46.09
CA GLN A 30 -51.54 28.70 -45.67
C GLN A 30 -50.11 29.23 -45.73
N GLU A 31 -49.85 30.20 -46.60
CA GLU A 31 -48.58 30.92 -46.65
C GLU A 31 -48.58 32.10 -45.67
N VAL A 32 -47.51 32.24 -44.91
CA VAL A 32 -47.32 33.31 -43.93
C VAL A 32 -46.47 34.42 -44.54
N PRO A 33 -46.94 35.68 -44.58
CA PRO A 33 -46.17 36.78 -45.14
C PRO A 33 -44.91 37.09 -44.30
N CYS A 34 -43.78 37.30 -44.97
CA CYS A 34 -42.52 37.67 -44.34
C CYS A 34 -42.61 39.06 -43.67
N GLY A 35 -41.93 39.23 -42.53
CA GLY A 35 -41.86 40.51 -41.80
C GLY A 35 -43.13 40.86 -41.03
N ALA A 36 -44.12 39.96 -40.97
CA ALA A 36 -45.40 40.17 -40.31
C ALA A 36 -45.58 39.29 -39.07
N VAL A 37 -46.54 39.68 -38.22
CA VAL A 37 -47.11 38.83 -37.18
C VAL A 37 -48.39 38.21 -37.73
N THR A 38 -48.37 36.89 -37.94
CA THR A 38 -49.54 36.14 -38.41
C THR A 38 -50.09 35.29 -37.28
N THR A 39 -51.38 35.42 -37.02
CA THR A 39 -52.09 34.58 -36.04
C THR A 39 -53.03 33.63 -36.79
N VAL A 40 -52.94 32.35 -36.47
CA VAL A 40 -53.77 31.29 -37.03
C VAL A 40 -54.55 30.65 -35.89
N ASP A 41 -55.85 30.92 -35.83
CA ASP A 41 -56.74 30.36 -34.82
C ASP A 41 -57.38 29.08 -35.37
N LEU A 42 -57.01 27.93 -34.80
CA LEU A 42 -57.59 26.64 -35.13
C LEU A 42 -58.88 26.45 -34.32
N THR A 43 -59.99 26.94 -34.89
CA THR A 43 -61.37 26.80 -34.39
C THR A 43 -62.23 26.08 -35.45
N ASP A 44 -62.97 25.04 -35.06
CA ASP A 44 -63.94 24.22 -35.82
C ASP A 44 -63.76 24.00 -37.37
N GLN A 45 -63.22 22.82 -37.67
CA GLN A 45 -63.34 21.85 -38.79
C GLN A 45 -63.51 22.19 -40.30
N THR A 46 -63.94 23.34 -40.81
CA THR A 46 -64.26 23.40 -42.27
C THR A 46 -63.16 23.91 -43.20
N SER A 47 -62.06 24.48 -42.69
CA SER A 47 -60.96 24.96 -43.54
C SER A 47 -59.60 25.06 -42.83
N THR A 48 -59.32 24.19 -41.85
CA THR A 48 -58.00 24.22 -41.20
C THR A 48 -56.92 23.80 -42.19
N PRO A 49 -55.90 24.63 -42.44
CA PRO A 49 -54.80 24.26 -43.31
C PRO A 49 -54.10 23.05 -42.71
N ALA A 50 -54.00 21.97 -43.49
CA ALA A 50 -53.18 20.82 -43.10
C ALA A 50 -51.69 21.19 -43.13
N VAL A 51 -51.32 22.22 -43.90
CA VAL A 51 -49.95 22.70 -44.06
C VAL A 51 -49.87 24.23 -43.92
N ILE A 52 -49.02 24.73 -43.02
CA ILE A 52 -48.67 26.15 -42.90
C ILE A 52 -47.21 26.32 -43.33
N ARG A 53 -46.92 27.33 -44.16
CA ARG A 53 -45.59 27.54 -44.75
C ARG A 53 -45.06 28.96 -44.50
N ILE A 54 -43.76 29.03 -44.18
CA ILE A 54 -42.95 30.26 -44.17
C ILE A 54 -41.77 29.99 -45.10
N ARG A 55 -41.62 30.73 -46.20
CA ARG A 55 -40.56 30.49 -47.19
C ARG A 55 -39.97 31.78 -47.72
N ASN A 56 -38.66 31.76 -48.02
CA ASN A 56 -37.94 32.84 -48.70
C ASN A 56 -38.07 34.21 -47.99
N CYS A 57 -37.95 34.21 -46.66
CA CYS A 57 -37.92 35.43 -45.85
C CYS A 57 -36.49 35.93 -45.59
N ASP A 58 -35.64 35.88 -46.61
CA ASP A 58 -34.22 36.24 -46.59
C ASP A 58 -33.92 37.63 -47.15
N ASP A 59 -34.86 38.25 -47.88
CA ASP A 59 -34.72 39.59 -48.46
C ASP A 59 -34.59 40.70 -47.40
N ALA A 60 -33.55 41.52 -47.52
CA ALA A 60 -33.19 42.57 -46.56
C ALA A 60 -34.29 43.62 -46.28
N SER A 61 -35.25 43.80 -47.20
CA SER A 61 -36.36 44.76 -47.04
C SER A 61 -37.54 44.21 -46.24
N SER A 62 -37.78 42.89 -46.26
CA SER A 62 -38.86 42.21 -45.52
C SER A 62 -38.36 41.51 -44.25
N SER A 63 -37.06 41.18 -44.19
CA SER A 63 -36.43 40.48 -43.07
C SER A 63 -36.06 41.39 -41.88
N SER A 64 -36.15 42.72 -42.02
CA SER A 64 -35.68 43.66 -40.98
C SER A 64 -36.50 43.57 -39.69
N LEU A 65 -37.82 43.36 -39.80
CA LEU A 65 -38.75 43.25 -38.66
C LEU A 65 -38.88 41.82 -38.12
N GLY A 66 -38.45 40.79 -38.85
CA GLY A 66 -38.65 39.39 -38.48
C GLY A 66 -40.10 38.90 -38.67
N THR A 67 -40.26 37.58 -38.83
CA THR A 67 -41.54 36.93 -39.08
C THR A 67 -41.98 36.13 -37.86
N ARG A 68 -43.17 36.42 -37.32
CA ARG A 68 -43.73 35.71 -36.17
C ARG A 68 -45.02 35.01 -36.56
N LEU A 69 -45.06 33.70 -36.37
CA LEU A 69 -46.27 32.90 -36.50
C LEU A 69 -46.77 32.48 -35.12
N MET A 70 -48.03 32.77 -34.84
CA MET A 70 -48.74 32.32 -33.65
C MET A 70 -49.89 31.40 -34.08
N VAL A 71 -49.87 30.15 -33.64
CA VAL A 71 -50.92 29.18 -33.91
C VAL A 71 -51.64 28.89 -32.59
N TYR A 72 -52.93 29.23 -32.51
CA TYR A 72 -53.76 28.95 -31.34
C TYR A 72 -54.59 27.69 -31.56
N VAL A 73 -54.48 26.73 -30.64
CA VAL A 73 -55.26 25.48 -30.66
C VAL A 73 -56.36 25.56 -29.59
N HIS A 74 -57.63 25.52 -30.01
CA HIS A 74 -58.77 25.56 -29.11
C HIS A 74 -59.26 24.16 -28.71
N ALA A 75 -59.97 24.08 -27.58
CA ALA A 75 -60.38 22.81 -26.96
C ALA A 75 -61.39 21.97 -27.77
N SER A 76 -62.07 22.55 -28.78
CA SER A 76 -63.02 21.82 -29.63
C SER A 76 -62.36 20.93 -30.69
N PHE A 77 -61.03 20.96 -30.82
CA PHE A 77 -60.30 20.25 -31.86
C PHE A 77 -59.93 18.82 -31.45
N ALA A 78 -60.67 17.82 -31.95
CA ALA A 78 -60.52 16.41 -31.55
C ALA A 78 -59.30 15.68 -32.17
N SER A 79 -58.80 16.11 -33.33
CA SER A 79 -57.62 15.54 -33.99
C SER A 79 -56.89 16.60 -34.80
N LEU A 80 -55.69 16.98 -34.37
CA LEU A 80 -54.82 17.90 -35.09
C LEU A 80 -53.84 17.08 -35.94
N ASP A 81 -53.88 17.21 -37.26
CA ASP A 81 -52.84 16.71 -38.18
C ASP A 81 -52.24 17.94 -38.88
N LEU A 82 -51.24 18.55 -38.24
CA LEU A 82 -50.71 19.86 -38.66
C LEU A 82 -49.25 19.72 -39.09
N THR A 83 -48.96 20.16 -40.31
CA THR A 83 -47.59 20.28 -40.82
C THR A 83 -47.17 21.73 -40.94
N LEU A 84 -46.06 22.11 -40.31
CA LEU A 84 -45.47 23.45 -40.35
C LEU A 84 -44.12 23.38 -41.03
N VAL A 85 -43.98 24.07 -42.17
CA VAL A 85 -42.74 24.08 -42.96
C VAL A 85 -42.13 25.48 -42.98
N VAL A 86 -40.87 25.60 -42.55
CA VAL A 86 -40.09 26.84 -42.65
C VAL A 86 -38.86 26.59 -43.50
N GLN A 87 -38.68 27.31 -44.61
CA GLN A 87 -37.53 27.12 -45.50
C GLN A 87 -36.89 28.44 -45.92
N ASN A 88 -35.57 28.47 -46.05
CA ASN A 88 -34.79 29.60 -46.61
C ASN A 88 -35.23 30.94 -46.01
N SER A 89 -35.21 31.06 -44.69
CA SER A 89 -35.81 32.19 -43.99
C SER A 89 -34.89 32.76 -42.94
N ARG A 90 -34.97 34.07 -42.71
CA ARG A 90 -34.20 34.78 -41.68
C ARG A 90 -35.15 35.33 -40.62
N ARG A 91 -34.73 35.36 -39.35
CA ARG A 91 -35.45 36.01 -38.24
C ARG A 91 -36.89 35.52 -38.09
N VAL A 92 -37.05 34.22 -37.83
CA VAL A 92 -38.35 33.55 -37.69
C VAL A 92 -38.60 33.11 -36.25
N ALA A 93 -39.83 33.23 -35.78
CA ALA A 93 -40.31 32.54 -34.58
C ALA A 93 -41.71 31.96 -34.77
N ILE A 94 -41.88 30.73 -34.30
CA ILE A 94 -43.15 30.01 -34.31
C ILE A 94 -43.56 29.74 -32.88
N GLN A 95 -44.80 30.10 -32.55
CA GLN A 95 -45.41 29.82 -31.26
C GLN A 95 -46.67 28.99 -31.48
N LEU A 96 -46.66 27.76 -30.99
CA LEU A 96 -47.85 26.91 -30.90
C LEU A 96 -48.41 27.00 -29.48
N LEU A 97 -49.59 27.60 -29.38
CA LEU A 97 -50.21 28.04 -28.15
C LEU A 97 -51.52 27.27 -28.00
N ALA A 98 -51.69 26.54 -26.91
CA ALA A 98 -53.03 26.05 -26.57
C ALA A 98 -53.81 27.21 -25.90
N ALA A 99 -55.07 27.40 -26.32
CA ALA A 99 -55.92 28.47 -25.78
C ALA A 99 -56.20 28.29 -24.27
N THR A 100 -56.13 27.05 -23.79
CA THR A 100 -56.17 26.70 -22.37
C THR A 100 -55.21 25.55 -22.08
N THR A 101 -54.79 25.39 -20.83
CA THR A 101 -53.98 24.25 -20.37
C THR A 101 -54.69 22.90 -20.41
N THR A 102 -55.90 22.83 -20.96
CA THR A 102 -56.71 21.60 -21.10
C THR A 102 -56.62 20.97 -22.50
N VAL A 103 -56.02 21.65 -23.47
CA VAL A 103 -55.94 21.19 -24.87
C VAL A 103 -54.73 20.28 -25.09
N ASP A 104 -54.94 19.15 -25.75
CA ASP A 104 -53.86 18.27 -26.22
C ASP A 104 -53.42 18.67 -27.63
N ILE A 105 -52.11 18.77 -27.85
CA ILE A 105 -51.50 18.96 -29.17
C ILE A 105 -51.12 17.59 -29.70
N ARG A 106 -51.71 17.17 -30.82
CA ARG A 106 -51.51 15.83 -31.39
C ARG A 106 -51.02 15.91 -32.84
N ASN A 107 -50.33 14.86 -33.31
CA ASN A 107 -49.86 14.65 -34.69
C ASN A 107 -49.35 15.92 -35.40
N VAL A 108 -48.40 16.62 -34.77
CA VAL A 108 -47.80 17.83 -35.36
C VAL A 108 -46.43 17.51 -35.92
N MET A 109 -46.18 17.93 -37.17
CA MET A 109 -44.88 17.86 -37.80
C MET A 109 -44.34 19.27 -38.07
N PHE A 110 -43.16 19.58 -37.53
CA PHE A 110 -42.40 20.78 -37.87
C PHE A 110 -41.21 20.39 -38.75
N ASN A 111 -41.07 21.04 -39.91
CA ASN A 111 -39.91 20.89 -40.79
C ASN A 111 -39.28 22.27 -41.02
N ILE A 112 -38.12 22.50 -40.41
CA ILE A 112 -37.43 23.79 -40.42
C ILE A 112 -36.07 23.61 -41.08
N GLU A 113 -35.86 24.27 -42.21
CA GLU A 113 -34.68 24.10 -43.04
C GLU A 113 -34.08 25.44 -43.49
N ASN A 114 -32.76 25.55 -43.40
CA ASN A 114 -32.01 26.74 -43.85
C ASN A 114 -32.56 28.03 -43.21
N VAL A 115 -32.56 28.05 -41.87
CA VAL A 115 -33.08 29.18 -41.09
C VAL A 115 -31.95 29.87 -40.34
N THR A 116 -31.86 31.19 -40.49
CA THR A 116 -30.88 32.03 -39.79
C THR A 116 -31.58 33.00 -38.85
N ASN A 117 -31.35 32.88 -37.54
CA ASN A 117 -31.76 33.85 -36.54
C ASN A 117 -30.52 34.52 -35.96
N ASP A 118 -30.16 35.66 -36.53
CA ASP A 118 -28.94 36.41 -36.18
C ASP A 118 -29.03 37.15 -34.84
N ALA A 119 -27.86 37.56 -34.35
CA ALA A 119 -27.71 38.31 -33.11
C ALA A 119 -28.12 39.79 -33.21
N ASP A 120 -28.28 40.34 -34.43
CA ASP A 120 -28.60 41.76 -34.66
C ASP A 120 -30.10 42.07 -34.52
N GLU A 121 -30.96 41.04 -34.54
CA GLU A 121 -32.41 41.18 -34.43
C GLU A 121 -32.92 41.99 -33.21
N PRO A 122 -32.37 41.84 -31.98
CA PRO A 122 -32.78 42.65 -30.82
C PRO A 122 -32.52 44.15 -31.00
N MET A 123 -31.59 44.53 -31.88
CA MET A 123 -31.27 45.93 -32.17
C MET A 123 -32.16 46.51 -33.27
N ALA A 124 -32.93 45.69 -33.98
CA ALA A 124 -33.89 46.18 -34.96
C ALA A 124 -35.11 46.81 -34.25
N THR A 125 -35.26 48.13 -34.42
CA THR A 125 -36.44 48.87 -33.96
C THR A 125 -37.71 48.29 -34.59
N GLY A 126 -38.65 47.80 -33.77
CA GLY A 126 -39.90 47.22 -34.25
C GLY A 126 -39.83 45.73 -34.61
N SER A 127 -38.80 44.99 -34.17
CA SER A 127 -38.76 43.53 -34.34
C SER A 127 -40.02 42.86 -33.78
N ASN A 128 -40.60 41.97 -34.57
CA ASN A 128 -41.76 41.14 -34.21
C ASN A 128 -41.37 39.94 -33.34
N VAL A 129 -40.07 39.61 -33.26
CA VAL A 129 -39.56 38.36 -32.69
C VAL A 129 -38.67 38.61 -31.47
N CYS A 130 -38.04 39.77 -31.38
CA CYS A 130 -37.25 40.18 -30.23
C CYS A 130 -37.72 41.54 -29.69
N SER A 131 -37.69 41.67 -28.36
CA SER A 131 -37.60 42.95 -27.68
C SER A 131 -36.14 43.20 -27.25
N PRO A 132 -35.78 44.44 -26.86
CA PRO A 132 -34.43 44.75 -26.37
C PRO A 132 -33.98 43.85 -25.20
N GLU A 133 -34.94 43.32 -24.43
CA GLU A 133 -34.66 42.51 -23.24
C GLU A 133 -34.83 41.00 -23.49
N ASN A 134 -35.70 40.57 -24.42
CA ASN A 134 -36.08 39.18 -24.59
C ASN A 134 -36.35 38.80 -26.06
N CYS A 135 -35.78 37.70 -26.53
CA CYS A 135 -36.11 37.11 -27.83
C CYS A 135 -37.00 35.89 -27.70
N LEU A 136 -37.81 35.63 -28.73
CA LEU A 136 -38.56 34.38 -28.83
C LEU A 136 -37.68 33.23 -29.36
N SER A 137 -38.02 32.00 -28.95
CA SER A 137 -37.44 30.79 -29.53
C SER A 137 -37.80 30.66 -31.01
N LEU A 138 -37.01 29.94 -31.80
CA LEU A 138 -37.39 29.63 -33.18
C LEU A 138 -38.68 28.82 -33.21
N LEU A 139 -38.79 27.83 -32.32
CA LEU A 139 -40.02 27.09 -32.06
C LEU A 139 -40.31 27.08 -30.57
N LYS A 140 -41.51 27.53 -30.19
CA LYS A 140 -42.03 27.43 -28.83
C LYS A 140 -43.38 26.74 -28.86
N VAL A 141 -43.49 25.62 -28.15
CA VAL A 141 -44.78 24.99 -27.82
C VAL A 141 -44.97 25.15 -26.33
N HIS A 142 -46.08 25.79 -25.92
CA HIS A 142 -46.31 25.98 -24.49
C HIS A 142 -47.78 26.05 -24.09
N SER A 143 -48.03 25.91 -22.78
CA SER A 143 -49.34 26.10 -22.13
C SER A 143 -50.41 25.12 -22.60
N CYS A 144 -50.02 23.90 -22.95
CA CYS A 144 -50.92 22.82 -23.35
C CYS A 144 -51.08 21.77 -22.24
N ARG A 145 -52.12 20.93 -22.36
CA ARG A 145 -52.29 19.77 -21.48
C ARG A 145 -51.27 18.70 -21.80
N SER A 146 -51.26 18.19 -23.03
CA SER A 146 -50.36 17.11 -23.45
C SER A 146 -49.83 17.34 -24.86
N ILE A 147 -48.68 16.76 -25.17
CA ILE A 147 -48.14 16.64 -26.53
C ILE A 147 -48.11 15.15 -26.89
N VAL A 148 -48.72 14.77 -28.01
CA VAL A 148 -48.80 13.37 -28.46
C VAL A 148 -48.38 13.27 -29.92
N ASN A 149 -47.41 12.40 -30.22
CA ASN A 149 -46.97 12.15 -31.59
C ASN A 149 -46.53 13.45 -32.31
N MET A 150 -45.44 14.06 -31.83
CA MET A 150 -44.90 15.29 -32.40
C MET A 150 -43.53 15.01 -33.01
N THR A 151 -43.31 15.47 -34.24
CA THR A 151 -42.02 15.37 -34.92
C THR A 151 -41.49 16.77 -35.23
N ILE A 152 -40.24 17.05 -34.84
CA ILE A 152 -39.54 18.32 -35.11
C ILE A 152 -38.26 18.02 -35.86
N ALA A 153 -38.18 18.41 -37.12
CA ALA A 153 -36.98 18.34 -37.95
C ALA A 153 -36.37 19.73 -38.12
N LEU A 154 -35.07 19.85 -37.79
CA LEU A 154 -34.25 21.05 -37.93
C LEU A 154 -33.05 20.71 -38.81
N HIS A 155 -32.88 21.43 -39.92
CA HIS A 155 -31.77 21.24 -40.84
C HIS A 155 -31.14 22.60 -41.21
N ASN A 156 -29.81 22.72 -41.13
CA ASN A 156 -29.11 23.96 -41.48
C ASN A 156 -29.65 25.19 -40.71
N VAL A 157 -29.75 25.08 -39.38
CA VAL A 157 -30.26 26.17 -38.53
C VAL A 157 -29.10 26.90 -37.87
N LEU A 158 -28.98 28.20 -38.12
CA LEU A 158 -28.11 29.11 -37.35
C LEU A 158 -28.99 29.91 -36.39
N HIS A 159 -28.74 29.81 -35.09
CA HIS A 159 -29.50 30.53 -34.08
C HIS A 159 -28.58 31.18 -33.05
N GLU A 160 -28.56 32.51 -33.05
CA GLU A 160 -27.69 33.34 -32.23
C GLU A 160 -28.45 34.18 -31.19
N ARG A 161 -29.79 34.09 -31.19
CA ARG A 161 -30.62 34.82 -30.22
C ARG A 161 -30.42 34.27 -28.82
N ASN A 162 -30.50 35.15 -27.82
CA ASN A 162 -30.51 34.79 -26.40
C ASN A 162 -31.85 34.16 -25.96
N SER A 163 -32.32 33.15 -26.69
CA SER A 163 -33.50 32.34 -26.44
C SER A 163 -33.17 30.89 -26.82
N THR A 164 -34.01 29.90 -26.52
CA THR A 164 -33.76 28.52 -26.98
C THR A 164 -34.09 28.36 -28.47
N THR A 165 -33.52 27.37 -29.17
CA THR A 165 -33.94 27.12 -30.56
C THR A 165 -35.32 26.45 -30.56
N VAL A 166 -35.46 25.37 -29.79
CA VAL A 166 -36.74 24.69 -29.54
C VAL A 166 -37.05 24.74 -28.04
N SER A 167 -38.26 25.17 -27.69
CA SER A 167 -38.79 25.18 -26.33
C SER A 167 -40.11 24.43 -26.28
N LEU A 168 -40.14 23.32 -25.55
CA LEU A 168 -41.36 22.60 -25.18
C LEU A 168 -41.56 22.76 -23.68
N ALA A 169 -42.39 23.72 -23.28
CA ALA A 169 -42.47 24.16 -21.89
C ALA A 169 -43.88 24.29 -21.35
N ASN A 170 -44.05 24.14 -20.04
CA ASN A 170 -45.33 24.27 -19.34
C ASN A 170 -46.41 23.32 -19.91
N VAL A 171 -46.06 22.04 -20.08
CA VAL A 171 -47.01 20.99 -20.44
C VAL A 171 -47.60 20.42 -19.14
N VAL A 172 -48.91 20.54 -18.93
CA VAL A 172 -49.51 20.21 -17.62
C VAL A 172 -49.56 18.71 -17.33
N ALA A 173 -49.71 17.88 -18.36
CA ALA A 173 -49.80 16.43 -18.25
C ALA A 173 -48.58 15.75 -18.90
N ASN A 174 -48.74 15.19 -20.10
CA ASN A 174 -47.75 14.28 -20.69
C ASN A 174 -47.18 14.78 -22.01
N ILE A 175 -45.93 14.44 -22.29
CA ILE A 175 -45.35 14.41 -23.63
C ILE A 175 -45.14 12.94 -24.00
N THR A 176 -45.71 12.49 -25.12
CA THR A 176 -45.64 11.10 -25.59
C THR A 176 -45.32 11.06 -27.07
N ASP A 177 -44.45 10.14 -27.50
CA ASP A 177 -44.05 9.96 -28.90
C ASP A 177 -43.47 11.24 -29.52
N LEU A 178 -42.49 11.85 -28.83
CA LEU A 178 -41.80 13.04 -29.31
C LEU A 178 -40.52 12.65 -30.06
N VAL A 179 -40.40 13.08 -31.31
CA VAL A 179 -39.22 12.88 -32.14
C VAL A 179 -38.62 14.24 -32.49
N ILE A 180 -37.36 14.47 -32.13
CA ILE A 180 -36.61 15.67 -32.49
C ILE A 180 -35.37 15.26 -33.28
N VAL A 181 -35.23 15.77 -34.50
CA VAL A 181 -34.07 15.56 -35.35
C VAL A 181 -33.44 16.91 -35.65
N ALA A 182 -32.19 17.10 -35.29
CA ALA A 182 -31.42 18.31 -35.57
C ALA A 182 -30.13 17.97 -36.32
N MET A 183 -29.90 18.63 -37.46
CA MET A 183 -28.74 18.38 -38.31
C MET A 183 -28.11 19.70 -38.75
N ASN A 184 -26.77 19.72 -38.79
CA ASN A 184 -25.97 20.84 -39.32
C ASN A 184 -26.40 22.19 -38.72
N SER A 185 -26.52 22.26 -37.41
CA SER A 185 -27.07 23.43 -36.73
C SER A 185 -26.02 24.11 -35.85
N THR A 186 -26.04 25.44 -35.83
CA THR A 186 -25.16 26.26 -35.00
C THR A 186 -25.98 27.03 -33.98
N LYS A 187 -25.59 26.91 -32.72
CA LYS A 187 -26.15 27.64 -31.59
C LYS A 187 -25.09 28.60 -31.06
N ASN A 188 -25.39 29.89 -31.05
CA ASN A 188 -24.51 30.92 -30.48
C ASN A 188 -25.24 31.70 -29.40
N SER A 189 -25.52 31.05 -28.27
CA SER A 189 -26.41 31.60 -27.24
C SER A 189 -26.24 30.82 -25.92
N PRO A 190 -26.44 31.47 -24.76
CA PRO A 190 -26.28 30.82 -23.47
C PRO A 190 -27.49 29.93 -23.11
N GLN A 191 -28.54 29.96 -23.92
CA GLN A 191 -29.72 29.13 -23.74
C GLN A 191 -29.57 27.78 -24.45
N PRO A 192 -30.23 26.72 -23.96
CA PRO A 192 -30.19 25.41 -24.60
C PRO A 192 -30.71 25.44 -26.05
N PHE A 193 -30.13 24.62 -26.92
CA PHE A 193 -30.59 24.44 -28.30
C PHE A 193 -31.98 23.76 -28.31
N VAL A 194 -32.14 22.65 -27.59
CA VAL A 194 -33.45 22.03 -27.29
C VAL A 194 -33.71 22.07 -25.79
N TYR A 195 -34.85 22.62 -25.40
CA TYR A 195 -35.33 22.65 -24.02
C TYR A 195 -36.68 21.95 -23.90
N ILE A 196 -36.77 21.00 -22.97
CA ILE A 196 -38.02 20.31 -22.61
C ILE A 196 -38.22 20.44 -21.09
N GLY A 197 -39.30 21.10 -20.70
CA GLY A 197 -39.60 21.35 -19.29
C GLY A 197 -40.26 22.71 -19.04
N PRO A 198 -40.96 22.92 -17.92
CA PRO A 198 -41.49 21.90 -17.01
C PRO A 198 -42.59 21.05 -17.67
N VAL A 199 -42.67 19.78 -17.28
CA VAL A 199 -43.75 18.83 -17.66
C VAL A 199 -44.39 18.31 -16.38
N GLY A 200 -45.71 18.43 -16.25
CA GLY A 200 -46.39 18.19 -14.97
C GLY A 200 -46.55 16.73 -14.57
N VAL A 201 -46.50 15.79 -15.52
CA VAL A 201 -46.64 14.35 -15.22
C VAL A 201 -45.50 13.53 -15.81
N ALA A 202 -45.43 13.32 -17.13
CA ALA A 202 -44.44 12.42 -17.72
C ALA A 202 -43.98 12.77 -19.14
N LEU A 203 -42.74 12.41 -19.45
CA LEU A 203 -42.15 12.39 -20.79
C LEU A 203 -41.89 10.93 -21.18
N GLN A 204 -42.62 10.42 -22.16
CA GLN A 204 -42.59 9.01 -22.57
C GLN A 204 -42.22 8.86 -24.04
N ARG A 205 -41.41 7.85 -24.38
CA ARG A 205 -41.05 7.54 -25.78
C ARG A 205 -40.46 8.75 -26.52
N LEU A 206 -39.43 9.35 -25.90
CA LEU A 206 -38.68 10.47 -26.48
C LEU A 206 -37.57 9.93 -27.38
N VAL A 207 -37.45 10.44 -28.60
CA VAL A 207 -36.30 10.21 -29.47
C VAL A 207 -35.70 11.55 -29.87
N VAL A 208 -34.47 11.83 -29.45
CA VAL A 208 -33.71 13.00 -29.91
C VAL A 208 -32.47 12.54 -30.66
N ILE A 209 -32.28 13.06 -31.87
CA ILE A 209 -31.12 12.81 -32.71
C ILE A 209 -30.56 14.15 -33.13
N ALA A 210 -29.39 14.50 -32.64
CA ALA A 210 -28.72 15.74 -32.98
C ALA A 210 -27.33 15.45 -33.56
N THR A 211 -27.06 15.85 -34.80
CA THR A 211 -25.76 15.63 -35.45
C THR A 211 -25.19 16.89 -36.09
N SER A 212 -23.87 17.01 -36.10
CA SER A 212 -23.17 18.17 -36.67
C SER A 212 -23.62 19.48 -36.01
N LEU A 213 -23.61 19.49 -34.67
CA LEU A 213 -23.98 20.65 -33.87
C LEU A 213 -22.75 21.50 -33.55
N VAL A 214 -22.84 22.81 -33.73
CA VAL A 214 -21.82 23.76 -33.26
C VAL A 214 -22.40 24.55 -32.09
N LEU A 215 -21.83 24.38 -30.89
CA LEU A 215 -22.24 25.10 -29.68
C LEU A 215 -21.24 26.22 -29.39
N ARG A 216 -21.74 27.44 -29.30
CA ARG A 216 -21.00 28.65 -28.92
C ARG A 216 -21.75 29.39 -27.82
N ALA A 217 -21.02 29.96 -26.87
CA ALA A 217 -21.58 30.72 -25.77
C ALA A 217 -21.12 32.19 -25.86
N PRO A 218 -22.02 33.18 -25.94
CA PRO A 218 -21.63 34.57 -26.17
C PRO A 218 -20.90 35.18 -24.97
N GLN A 219 -20.08 36.20 -25.24
CA GLN A 219 -19.09 36.81 -24.31
C GLN A 219 -19.66 37.54 -23.07
N SER A 220 -20.98 37.65 -22.86
CA SER A 220 -21.52 38.79 -22.09
C SER A 220 -22.32 38.51 -20.82
N ARG A 221 -22.43 37.28 -20.29
CA ARG A 221 -23.16 37.03 -19.02
C ARG A 221 -22.54 35.98 -18.11
N LEU A 222 -22.09 36.44 -16.93
CA LEU A 222 -21.69 35.64 -15.77
C LEU A 222 -22.70 34.53 -15.46
N GLY A 223 -22.23 33.29 -15.30
CA GLY A 223 -22.98 32.18 -14.72
C GLY A 223 -24.01 31.49 -15.63
N THR A 224 -24.02 31.77 -16.93
CA THR A 224 -24.96 31.09 -17.85
C THR A 224 -24.33 29.86 -18.51
N VAL A 225 -25.10 28.78 -18.63
CA VAL A 225 -24.66 27.48 -19.16
C VAL A 225 -25.44 27.15 -20.43
N SER A 226 -24.76 27.11 -21.58
CA SER A 226 -25.37 26.70 -22.86
C SER A 226 -25.44 25.18 -22.94
N ALA A 227 -26.50 24.64 -23.54
CA ALA A 227 -26.59 23.19 -23.77
C ALA A 227 -27.12 22.77 -25.13
N ALA A 228 -26.76 21.59 -25.64
CA ALA A 228 -27.43 21.06 -26.83
C ALA A 228 -28.85 20.59 -26.47
N ILE A 229 -28.98 19.84 -25.38
CA ILE A 229 -30.27 19.34 -24.90
C ILE A 229 -30.35 19.52 -23.39
N ALA A 230 -31.45 20.13 -22.95
CA ALA A 230 -31.78 20.30 -21.54
C ALA A 230 -33.17 19.73 -21.23
N LEU A 231 -33.23 18.77 -20.32
CA LEU A 231 -34.46 18.27 -19.69
C LEU A 231 -34.53 18.83 -18.28
N SER A 232 -35.63 19.49 -17.90
CA SER A 232 -35.72 20.14 -16.59
C SER A 232 -37.13 20.07 -16.00
N LYS A 233 -37.24 19.81 -14.69
CA LYS A 233 -38.52 19.83 -13.95
C LYS A 233 -39.56 18.88 -14.56
N ILE A 234 -39.21 17.60 -14.62
CA ILE A 234 -40.04 16.54 -15.17
C ILE A 234 -40.13 15.42 -14.12
N PRO A 235 -41.31 15.09 -13.57
CA PRO A 235 -41.41 14.03 -12.58
C PRO A 235 -40.99 12.65 -13.11
N LEU A 236 -41.40 12.28 -14.33
CA LEU A 236 -41.10 10.98 -14.91
C LEU A 236 -40.59 11.10 -16.35
N VAL A 237 -39.42 10.51 -16.64
CA VAL A 237 -38.96 10.24 -18.01
C VAL A 237 -38.84 8.74 -18.21
N ILE A 238 -39.49 8.21 -19.25
CA ILE A 238 -39.51 6.78 -19.55
C ILE A 238 -39.27 6.51 -21.04
N ASP A 239 -38.46 5.49 -21.32
CA ASP A 239 -38.15 5.01 -22.66
C ASP A 239 -37.63 6.15 -23.58
N ALA A 240 -36.67 6.92 -23.09
CA ALA A 240 -36.08 8.03 -23.83
C ALA A 240 -34.74 7.63 -24.46
N THR A 241 -34.54 7.96 -25.73
CA THR A 241 -33.27 7.79 -26.46
C THR A 241 -32.77 9.14 -26.94
N ILE A 242 -31.61 9.56 -26.46
CA ILE A 242 -30.95 10.82 -26.85
C ILE A 242 -29.61 10.46 -27.49
N THR A 243 -29.45 10.78 -28.77
CA THR A 243 -28.21 10.57 -29.51
C THR A 243 -27.69 11.91 -30.02
N ILE A 244 -26.49 12.28 -29.58
CA ILE A 244 -25.82 13.51 -30.01
C ILE A 244 -24.47 13.14 -30.63
N SER A 245 -24.21 13.51 -31.88
CA SER A 245 -22.95 13.16 -32.56
C SER A 245 -22.33 14.32 -33.31
N ASN A 246 -21.00 14.30 -33.47
CA ASN A 246 -20.28 15.31 -34.24
C ASN A 246 -20.57 16.72 -33.70
N VAL A 247 -20.26 16.94 -32.43
CA VAL A 247 -20.49 18.22 -31.73
C VAL A 247 -19.19 19.00 -31.71
N THR A 248 -19.20 20.22 -32.20
CA THR A 248 -18.08 21.15 -32.04
C THR A 248 -18.45 22.17 -30.97
N ILE A 249 -17.75 22.13 -29.85
CA ILE A 249 -17.82 23.15 -28.81
C ILE A 249 -16.76 24.19 -29.15
N ALA A 250 -17.15 25.42 -29.42
CA ALA A 250 -16.22 26.50 -29.73
C ALA A 250 -16.56 27.75 -28.94
N ASN A 251 -15.57 28.44 -28.38
CA ASN A 251 -15.82 29.75 -27.79
C ASN A 251 -14.71 30.77 -28.11
N PHE A 252 -15.12 32.02 -28.26
CA PHE A 252 -14.25 33.16 -28.55
C PHE A 252 -13.69 33.72 -27.25
N ALA A 253 -12.40 34.04 -27.27
CA ALA A 253 -11.63 34.58 -26.15
C ALA A 253 -12.45 35.58 -25.31
N SER A 254 -12.83 35.17 -24.10
CA SER A 254 -13.13 36.15 -23.05
C SER A 254 -11.79 36.77 -22.64
N LEU A 255 -11.70 38.10 -22.68
CA LEU A 255 -10.56 38.84 -22.12
C LEU A 255 -10.59 38.82 -20.57
N ASP A 256 -11.68 38.34 -19.97
CA ASP A 256 -11.83 38.23 -18.51
C ASP A 256 -12.04 36.76 -18.09
N PRO A 257 -11.05 36.13 -17.43
CA PRO A 257 -11.14 34.75 -16.94
C PRO A 257 -12.15 34.54 -15.79
N GLN A 258 -12.77 35.59 -15.25
CA GLN A 258 -13.83 35.48 -14.25
C GLN A 258 -15.26 35.53 -14.83
N MET A 259 -15.42 35.81 -16.12
CA MET A 259 -16.73 36.04 -16.75
C MET A 259 -17.11 35.01 -17.83
N SER A 260 -16.65 33.76 -17.75
CA SER A 260 -16.90 32.81 -18.84
C SER A 260 -18.12 31.90 -18.63
N PRO A 261 -18.88 31.63 -19.70
CA PRO A 261 -20.01 30.71 -19.68
C PRO A 261 -19.55 29.24 -19.69
N GLY A 262 -20.34 28.37 -19.07
CA GLY A 262 -20.19 26.92 -19.17
C GLY A 262 -20.92 26.36 -20.40
N ILE A 263 -20.45 25.24 -20.95
CA ILE A 263 -21.15 24.50 -22.00
C ILE A 263 -21.38 23.06 -21.53
N VAL A 264 -22.64 22.63 -21.57
CA VAL A 264 -23.06 21.27 -21.25
C VAL A 264 -23.64 20.60 -22.50
N VAL A 265 -23.15 19.45 -22.98
CA VAL A 265 -23.75 18.85 -24.18
C VAL A 265 -25.17 18.34 -23.88
N SER A 266 -25.34 17.57 -22.82
CA SER A 266 -26.66 17.12 -22.35
C SER A 266 -26.82 17.31 -20.84
N THR A 267 -27.91 17.95 -20.44
CA THR A 267 -28.26 18.14 -19.02
C THR A 267 -29.64 17.60 -18.70
N MET A 268 -29.75 16.93 -17.56
CA MET A 268 -31.00 16.47 -16.95
C MET A 268 -31.05 16.99 -15.52
N GLU A 269 -32.05 17.81 -15.23
CA GLU A 269 -32.12 18.57 -13.99
C GLU A 269 -33.50 18.45 -13.34
N ASN A 270 -33.56 18.28 -12.02
CA ASN A 270 -34.83 18.28 -11.28
C ASN A 270 -35.82 17.23 -11.83
N ILE A 271 -35.38 15.98 -11.86
CA ILE A 271 -36.18 14.85 -12.36
C ILE A 271 -36.38 13.83 -11.25
N ASP A 272 -37.62 13.43 -10.98
CA ASP A 272 -37.88 12.47 -9.89
C ASP A 272 -37.51 11.04 -10.29
N LEU A 273 -37.87 10.62 -11.52
CA LEU A 273 -37.59 9.27 -11.99
C LEU A 273 -37.18 9.24 -13.48
N LEU A 274 -35.98 8.73 -13.77
CA LEU A 274 -35.52 8.31 -15.09
C LEU A 274 -35.62 6.79 -15.20
N THR A 275 -36.27 6.27 -16.24
CA THR A 275 -36.42 4.82 -16.43
C THR A 275 -36.17 4.43 -17.89
N ASN A 276 -35.31 3.43 -18.13
CA ASN A 276 -34.96 2.95 -19.48
C ASN A 276 -34.48 4.08 -20.41
N VAL A 277 -33.65 4.99 -19.90
CA VAL A 277 -33.13 6.13 -20.66
C VAL A 277 -31.76 5.79 -21.24
N ASN A 278 -31.58 5.99 -22.53
CA ASN A 278 -30.30 5.81 -23.22
C ASN A 278 -29.80 7.14 -23.77
N VAL A 279 -28.65 7.60 -23.28
CA VAL A 279 -27.97 8.80 -23.76
C VAL A 279 -26.64 8.39 -24.40
N SER A 280 -26.48 8.68 -25.69
CA SER A 280 -25.25 8.41 -26.43
C SER A 280 -24.71 9.71 -27.01
N ILE A 281 -23.50 10.08 -26.62
CA ILE A 281 -22.79 11.26 -27.12
C ILE A 281 -21.48 10.82 -27.78
N SER A 282 -21.24 11.21 -29.03
CA SER A 282 -20.05 10.78 -29.76
C SER A 282 -19.42 11.88 -30.61
N ALA A 283 -18.11 11.77 -30.86
CA ALA A 283 -17.35 12.69 -31.72
C ALA A 283 -17.50 14.16 -31.26
N VAL A 284 -17.20 14.43 -29.99
CA VAL A 284 -17.22 15.79 -29.43
C VAL A 284 -15.84 16.41 -29.62
N THR A 285 -15.77 17.50 -30.36
CA THR A 285 -14.55 18.29 -30.56
C THR A 285 -14.63 19.56 -29.72
N ILE A 286 -13.71 19.74 -28.79
CA ILE A 286 -13.58 20.94 -27.96
C ILE A 286 -12.52 21.84 -28.59
N ALA A 287 -12.97 22.94 -29.20
CA ALA A 287 -12.10 24.02 -29.64
C ALA A 287 -11.73 24.93 -28.45
N SER A 288 -10.65 25.70 -28.61
CA SER A 288 -10.03 26.46 -27.53
C SER A 288 -10.92 27.54 -26.88
N HIS A 289 -10.55 27.91 -25.65
CA HIS A 289 -11.14 28.99 -24.82
C HIS A 289 -12.55 28.75 -24.21
N VAL A 290 -12.82 27.56 -23.67
CA VAL A 290 -14.04 27.33 -22.86
C VAL A 290 -13.65 27.15 -21.40
N GLU A 291 -14.26 27.90 -20.47
CA GLU A 291 -13.96 27.78 -19.04
C GLU A 291 -14.46 26.46 -18.45
N THR A 292 -15.74 26.15 -18.65
CA THR A 292 -16.33 24.91 -18.13
C THR A 292 -16.97 24.12 -19.26
N VAL A 293 -16.55 22.88 -19.46
CA VAL A 293 -17.18 21.94 -20.40
C VAL A 293 -17.65 20.72 -19.63
N ILE A 294 -18.93 20.38 -19.79
CA ILE A 294 -19.51 19.14 -19.26
C ILE A 294 -20.16 18.38 -20.42
N VAL A 295 -19.88 17.09 -20.60
CA VAL A 295 -20.52 16.35 -21.70
C VAL A 295 -21.91 15.86 -21.27
N ILE A 296 -22.00 15.12 -20.18
CA ILE A 296 -23.27 14.70 -19.56
C ILE A 296 -23.33 15.24 -18.13
N SER A 297 -24.43 15.91 -17.80
CA SER A 297 -24.72 16.42 -16.46
C SER A 297 -26.05 15.90 -15.94
N LEU A 298 -26.04 15.23 -14.79
CA LEU A 298 -27.23 14.86 -14.02
C LEU A 298 -27.22 15.65 -12.72
N ILE A 299 -28.25 16.47 -12.50
CA ILE A 299 -28.36 17.35 -11.34
C ILE A 299 -29.73 17.13 -10.70
N GLN A 300 -29.76 16.77 -9.42
CA GLN A 300 -31.00 16.56 -8.68
C GLN A 300 -31.93 15.55 -9.39
N VAL A 301 -31.36 14.42 -9.82
CA VAL A 301 -32.12 13.28 -10.35
C VAL A 301 -32.39 12.32 -9.20
N THR A 302 -33.60 12.37 -8.63
CA THR A 302 -33.95 11.62 -7.42
C THR A 302 -33.70 10.12 -7.59
N LEU A 303 -34.04 9.55 -8.75
CA LEU A 303 -33.72 8.17 -9.08
C LEU A 303 -33.63 7.94 -10.59
N ALA A 304 -32.59 7.26 -11.06
CA ALA A 304 -32.46 6.77 -12.42
C ALA A 304 -32.28 5.25 -12.41
N VAL A 305 -33.22 4.53 -13.03
CA VAL A 305 -33.25 3.07 -13.07
C VAL A 305 -33.01 2.59 -14.50
N ARG A 306 -32.06 1.67 -14.67
CA ARG A 306 -31.71 1.11 -16.00
C ARG A 306 -31.38 2.19 -17.02
N ALA A 307 -30.72 3.26 -16.58
CA ALA A 307 -30.21 4.29 -17.46
C ALA A 307 -28.86 3.85 -18.05
N SER A 308 -28.62 4.19 -19.31
CA SER A 308 -27.37 3.91 -20.02
C SER A 308 -26.80 5.21 -20.56
N PHE A 309 -25.57 5.53 -20.15
CA PHE A 309 -24.83 6.72 -20.58
C PHE A 309 -23.58 6.29 -21.33
N LEU A 310 -23.50 6.61 -22.61
CA LEU A 310 -22.37 6.29 -23.49
C LEU A 310 -21.74 7.59 -23.99
N VAL A 311 -20.44 7.78 -23.73
CA VAL A 311 -19.66 8.88 -24.29
C VAL A 311 -18.44 8.35 -25.03
N GLU A 312 -18.30 8.67 -26.31
CA GLU A 312 -17.20 8.17 -27.15
C GLU A 312 -16.52 9.28 -27.96
N HIS A 313 -15.22 9.15 -28.25
CA HIS A 313 -14.50 10.04 -29.17
C HIS A 313 -14.59 11.53 -28.80
N VAL A 314 -14.22 11.88 -27.56
CA VAL A 314 -14.11 13.28 -27.14
C VAL A 314 -12.68 13.73 -27.35
N SER A 315 -12.45 14.79 -28.12
CA SER A 315 -11.11 15.31 -28.36
C SER A 315 -11.01 16.83 -28.28
N THR A 316 -9.84 17.34 -27.89
CA THR A 316 -9.48 18.76 -28.01
C THR A 316 -8.77 19.01 -29.35
N VAL A 317 -8.96 20.18 -29.96
CA VAL A 317 -8.27 20.53 -31.22
C VAL A 317 -6.75 20.58 -31.01
N ARG A 318 -5.99 19.81 -31.81
CA ARG A 318 -4.55 19.54 -31.59
C ARG A 318 -3.65 20.77 -31.53
N GLU A 319 -4.03 21.86 -32.19
CA GLU A 319 -3.21 23.08 -32.29
C GLU A 319 -3.53 24.10 -31.20
N THR A 320 -4.70 23.99 -30.57
CA THR A 320 -5.15 24.98 -29.58
C THR A 320 -5.42 24.28 -28.25
N GLN A 321 -4.50 24.49 -27.32
CA GLN A 321 -4.61 23.90 -26.00
C GLN A 321 -5.90 24.35 -25.29
N PHE A 322 -6.54 23.46 -24.51
CA PHE A 322 -7.68 23.83 -23.67
C PHE A 322 -7.21 24.73 -22.50
N VAL A 323 -7.80 25.93 -22.39
CA VAL A 323 -7.45 26.96 -21.38
C VAL A 323 -8.58 27.12 -20.33
N GLY A 324 -9.44 26.11 -20.17
CA GLY A 324 -10.58 26.20 -19.25
C GLY A 324 -10.28 25.90 -17.80
N ASN A 325 -11.20 26.23 -16.89
CA ASN A 325 -11.17 25.94 -15.46
C ASN A 325 -11.72 24.56 -15.11
N GLN A 326 -12.69 24.00 -15.84
CA GLN A 326 -13.26 22.69 -15.54
C GLN A 326 -13.63 21.91 -16.81
N LEU A 327 -13.24 20.65 -16.89
CA LEU A 327 -13.69 19.71 -17.91
C LEU A 327 -14.19 18.44 -17.23
N LYS A 328 -15.48 18.13 -17.41
CA LYS A 328 -16.13 16.92 -16.88
C LYS A 328 -16.77 16.12 -18.01
N ILE A 329 -16.51 14.82 -18.11
CA ILE A 329 -17.20 14.01 -19.13
C ILE A 329 -18.57 13.58 -18.61
N VAL A 330 -18.63 12.98 -17.43
CA VAL A 330 -19.87 12.65 -16.74
C VAL A 330 -19.87 13.28 -15.36
N SER A 331 -20.87 14.09 -15.06
CA SER A 331 -21.07 14.72 -13.75
C SER A 331 -22.39 14.29 -13.14
N LEU A 332 -22.32 13.68 -11.95
CA LEU A 332 -23.46 13.32 -11.13
C LEU A 332 -23.48 14.24 -9.91
N GLN A 333 -24.59 14.95 -9.72
CA GLN A 333 -24.79 15.83 -8.57
C GLN A 333 -26.16 15.56 -7.96
N ASP A 334 -26.16 15.22 -6.67
CA ASP A 334 -27.37 14.92 -5.89
C ASP A 334 -28.31 13.95 -6.64
N SER A 335 -27.71 12.93 -7.27
CA SER A 335 -28.40 12.02 -8.18
C SER A 335 -28.24 10.58 -7.71
N ALA A 336 -29.27 9.75 -7.89
CA ALA A 336 -29.19 8.31 -7.59
C ALA A 336 -29.31 7.48 -8.87
N LEU A 337 -28.28 6.69 -9.18
CA LEU A 337 -28.28 5.71 -10.25
C LEU A 337 -28.49 4.32 -9.65
N HIS A 338 -29.45 3.57 -10.18
CA HIS A 338 -29.75 2.19 -9.80
C HIS A 338 -29.78 1.29 -11.03
N GLN A 339 -29.10 0.14 -10.99
CA GLN A 339 -29.03 -0.82 -12.12
C GLN A 339 -28.65 -0.16 -13.46
N SER A 340 -27.80 0.87 -13.41
CA SER A 340 -27.48 1.74 -14.54
C SER A 340 -26.04 1.54 -15.02
N GLN A 341 -25.76 1.95 -16.26
CA GLN A 341 -24.47 1.75 -16.91
C GLN A 341 -23.88 3.07 -17.39
N VAL A 342 -22.58 3.25 -17.19
CA VAL A 342 -21.81 4.39 -17.69
C VAL A 342 -20.61 3.85 -18.47
N MET A 343 -20.52 4.18 -19.76
CA MET A 343 -19.40 3.79 -20.61
C MET A 343 -18.76 5.03 -21.23
N ILE A 344 -17.45 5.16 -21.03
CA ILE A 344 -16.65 6.27 -21.55
C ILE A 344 -15.48 5.68 -22.32
N ALA A 345 -15.35 6.01 -23.61
CA ALA A 345 -14.31 5.45 -24.47
C ALA A 345 -13.67 6.49 -25.39
N ASP A 346 -12.41 6.26 -25.77
CA ASP A 346 -11.71 7.02 -26.81
C ASP A 346 -11.67 8.53 -26.52
N ILE A 347 -11.18 8.89 -25.33
CA ILE A 347 -11.08 10.28 -24.89
C ILE A 347 -9.66 10.77 -25.10
N GLN A 348 -9.46 11.85 -25.86
CA GLN A 348 -8.15 12.45 -26.13
C GLN A 348 -8.14 13.93 -25.75
N LEU A 349 -7.63 14.26 -24.57
CA LEU A 349 -7.66 15.62 -24.03
C LEU A 349 -6.25 16.20 -23.93
N LEU A 350 -6.02 17.34 -24.56
CA LEU A 350 -4.79 18.12 -24.44
C LEU A 350 -5.11 19.47 -23.79
N ALA A 351 -4.90 19.56 -22.49
CA ALA A 351 -4.99 20.80 -21.74
C ALA A 351 -3.68 21.58 -21.79
N GLY A 352 -3.81 22.90 -21.86
CA GLY A 352 -2.68 23.80 -22.01
C GLY A 352 -2.05 24.25 -20.71
N ALA A 353 -0.89 24.89 -20.88
CA ALA A 353 -0.23 25.66 -19.83
C ALA A 353 -1.00 26.95 -19.54
N SER A 354 -2.19 26.82 -18.94
CA SER A 354 -2.93 27.97 -18.41
C SER A 354 -2.48 28.28 -16.97
N ALA A 355 -2.41 29.58 -16.65
CA ALA A 355 -2.12 30.11 -15.33
C ALA A 355 -3.30 29.99 -14.34
N VAL A 356 -4.47 29.52 -14.78
CA VAL A 356 -5.68 29.39 -13.97
C VAL A 356 -5.92 27.91 -13.64
N ALA A 357 -6.28 27.62 -12.39
CA ALA A 357 -6.51 26.27 -11.89
C ALA A 357 -7.64 25.57 -12.66
N SER A 358 -7.29 24.84 -13.71
CA SER A 358 -8.18 23.87 -14.35
C SER A 358 -8.46 22.65 -13.46
N SER A 359 -9.49 21.87 -13.73
CA SER A 359 -9.68 20.53 -13.19
C SER A 359 -10.27 19.68 -14.29
N ILE A 360 -9.67 18.53 -14.55
CA ILE A 360 -10.12 17.61 -15.59
C ILE A 360 -10.53 16.34 -14.88
N CYS A 361 -11.82 16.03 -14.89
CA CYS A 361 -12.33 14.84 -14.24
C CYS A 361 -13.20 14.07 -15.23
N ILE A 362 -12.86 12.81 -15.53
CA ILE A 362 -13.65 12.03 -16.49
C ILE A 362 -15.03 11.71 -15.89
N VAL A 363 -15.06 11.18 -14.66
CA VAL A 363 -16.28 10.94 -13.90
C VAL A 363 -16.22 11.71 -12.59
N THR A 364 -17.23 12.52 -12.30
CA THR A 364 -17.39 13.19 -11.00
C THR A 364 -18.68 12.80 -10.33
N VAL A 365 -18.60 12.40 -9.06
CA VAL A 365 -19.74 11.97 -8.25
C VAL A 365 -19.81 12.86 -7.01
N PHE A 366 -20.78 13.78 -7.03
CA PHE A 366 -21.04 14.72 -5.96
C PHE A 366 -22.29 14.34 -5.21
N SER A 367 -22.15 13.94 -3.94
CA SER A 367 -23.28 13.62 -3.04
C SER A 367 -24.35 12.71 -3.68
N SER A 368 -23.89 11.81 -4.55
CA SER A 368 -24.72 10.97 -5.41
C SER A 368 -24.60 9.51 -5.01
N THR A 369 -25.60 8.71 -5.36
CA THR A 369 -25.64 7.27 -5.07
C THR A 369 -25.48 6.47 -6.36
N LEU A 370 -24.55 5.52 -6.36
CA LEU A 370 -24.40 4.47 -7.37
C LEU A 370 -24.78 3.15 -6.72
N ASP A 371 -25.87 2.53 -7.13
CA ASP A 371 -26.32 1.23 -6.62
C ASP A 371 -26.48 0.22 -7.76
N SER A 372 -25.75 -0.89 -7.67
CA SER A 372 -25.78 -1.95 -8.67
C SER A 372 -25.42 -1.44 -10.06
N CYS A 373 -24.47 -0.49 -10.13
CA CYS A 373 -24.04 0.18 -11.35
C CYS A 373 -22.76 -0.42 -11.91
N VAL A 374 -22.60 -0.32 -13.23
CA VAL A 374 -21.37 -0.66 -13.92
C VAL A 374 -20.83 0.57 -14.63
N ALA A 375 -19.62 1.00 -14.28
CA ALA A 375 -18.93 2.11 -14.93
C ALA A 375 -17.63 1.62 -15.58
N VAL A 376 -17.48 1.86 -16.88
CA VAL A 376 -16.33 1.41 -17.67
C VAL A 376 -15.70 2.61 -18.37
N VAL A 377 -14.41 2.85 -18.09
CA VAL A 377 -13.61 3.93 -18.67
C VAL A 377 -12.45 3.31 -19.44
N VAL A 378 -12.43 3.48 -20.76
CA VAL A 378 -11.52 2.78 -21.68
C VAL A 378 -10.78 3.77 -22.59
N ARG A 379 -9.48 3.56 -22.81
CA ARG A 379 -8.69 4.33 -23.81
C ARG A 379 -8.82 5.85 -23.61
N VAL A 380 -8.63 6.30 -22.37
CA VAL A 380 -8.53 7.73 -22.05
C VAL A 380 -7.07 8.14 -22.13
N HIS A 381 -6.73 9.09 -22.99
CA HIS A 381 -5.43 9.76 -23.01
C HIS A 381 -5.63 11.24 -22.73
N SER A 382 -5.13 11.71 -21.60
CA SER A 382 -5.30 13.10 -21.20
C SER A 382 -4.01 13.68 -20.63
N THR A 383 -3.67 14.88 -21.10
CA THR A 383 -2.43 15.57 -20.73
C THR A 383 -2.76 16.97 -20.18
N SER A 384 -2.24 17.31 -18.99
CA SER A 384 -2.40 18.62 -18.34
C SER A 384 -1.10 19.05 -17.66
N SER A 385 -0.83 20.36 -17.59
CA SER A 385 0.43 20.89 -17.05
C SER A 385 0.38 21.37 -15.60
N THR A 386 -0.79 21.65 -15.00
CA THR A 386 -0.84 22.36 -13.69
C THR A 386 -1.94 21.91 -12.72
N THR A 387 -2.81 20.96 -13.07
CA THR A 387 -4.13 20.85 -12.44
C THR A 387 -4.56 19.47 -12.02
N LEU A 388 -5.58 19.40 -11.12
CA LEU A 388 -6.15 18.13 -10.67
C LEU A 388 -6.77 17.41 -11.85
N HIS A 389 -6.28 16.19 -12.09
CA HIS A 389 -6.65 15.40 -13.23
C HIS A 389 -7.03 13.99 -12.79
N SER A 390 -8.31 13.61 -12.92
CA SER A 390 -8.83 12.35 -12.39
C SER A 390 -9.64 11.55 -13.41
N LEU A 391 -9.57 10.21 -13.35
CA LEU A 391 -10.58 9.37 -14.04
C LEU A 391 -11.88 9.33 -13.23
N LEU A 392 -11.79 9.26 -11.90
CA LEU A 392 -12.92 9.29 -11.00
C LEU A 392 -12.65 10.20 -9.80
N ASP A 393 -13.52 11.17 -9.56
CA ASP A 393 -13.49 12.02 -8.37
C ASP A 393 -14.82 11.91 -7.62
N VAL A 394 -14.76 11.43 -6.38
CA VAL A 394 -15.90 11.29 -5.49
C VAL A 394 -15.65 12.21 -4.30
N THR A 395 -16.33 13.34 -4.31
CA THR A 395 -16.19 14.40 -3.31
C THR A 395 -17.57 14.90 -2.88
N PRO A 396 -17.77 15.19 -1.58
CA PRO A 396 -19.03 15.78 -1.14
C PRO A 396 -19.13 17.24 -1.59
N ILE A 397 -20.35 17.70 -1.84
CA ILE A 397 -20.65 19.14 -1.88
C ILE A 397 -20.95 19.56 -0.45
N ALA A 398 -20.30 20.64 0.02
CA ALA A 398 -20.52 21.17 1.37
C ALA A 398 -22.04 21.35 1.61
N SER A 399 -22.55 20.78 2.72
CA SER A 399 -23.96 20.73 3.17
C SER A 399 -24.83 19.52 2.78
N ILE A 400 -24.34 18.57 1.98
CA ILE A 400 -25.14 17.43 1.50
C ILE A 400 -24.56 16.10 2.01
N ALA A 401 -25.41 15.07 2.12
CA ALA A 401 -25.02 13.71 2.49
C ALA A 401 -23.82 13.21 1.64
N PRO A 402 -22.94 12.37 2.21
CA PRO A 402 -21.81 11.81 1.47
C PRO A 402 -22.27 10.91 0.32
N ALA A 403 -21.43 10.80 -0.71
CA ALA A 403 -21.69 9.91 -1.84
C ALA A 403 -21.72 8.43 -1.38
N ARG A 404 -22.49 7.61 -2.09
CA ARG A 404 -22.67 6.18 -1.77
C ARG A 404 -22.40 5.33 -3.01
N ILE A 405 -21.55 4.32 -2.89
CA ILE A 405 -21.24 3.37 -3.95
C ILE A 405 -21.52 1.98 -3.41
N VAL A 406 -22.60 1.35 -3.89
CA VAL A 406 -23.14 0.10 -3.37
C VAL A 406 -23.28 -0.90 -4.51
N ASN A 407 -22.85 -2.15 -4.31
CA ASN A 407 -22.99 -3.23 -5.30
C ASN A 407 -22.45 -2.88 -6.70
N SER A 408 -21.47 -1.97 -6.79
CA SER A 408 -21.09 -1.37 -8.07
C SER A 408 -19.71 -1.82 -8.52
N ALA A 409 -19.53 -1.92 -9.84
CA ALA A 409 -18.26 -2.30 -10.46
C ALA A 409 -17.74 -1.16 -11.34
N LEU A 410 -16.51 -0.72 -11.08
CA LEU A 410 -15.83 0.35 -11.79
C LEU A 410 -14.56 -0.21 -12.43
N GLN A 411 -14.42 -0.05 -13.75
CA GLN A 411 -13.30 -0.57 -14.52
C GLN A 411 -12.60 0.54 -15.30
N PHE A 412 -11.27 0.57 -15.21
CA PHE A 412 -10.39 1.52 -15.90
C PHE A 412 -9.38 0.74 -16.75
N LEU A 413 -9.48 0.86 -18.08
CA LEU A 413 -8.76 0.02 -19.03
C LEU A 413 -7.98 0.91 -20.03
N ASP A 414 -6.69 0.65 -20.20
CA ASP A 414 -5.83 1.34 -21.20
C ASP A 414 -5.86 2.87 -21.07
N CYS A 415 -5.83 3.39 -19.84
CA CYS A 415 -5.90 4.82 -19.56
C CYS A 415 -4.51 5.42 -19.31
N VAL A 416 -4.25 6.61 -19.85
CA VAL A 416 -3.01 7.37 -19.67
C VAL A 416 -3.34 8.79 -19.23
N LEU A 417 -2.90 9.14 -18.03
CA LEU A 417 -2.97 10.48 -17.46
C LEU A 417 -1.55 11.04 -17.35
N VAL A 418 -1.31 12.18 -17.99
CA VAL A 418 -0.05 12.91 -17.86
C VAL A 418 -0.36 14.25 -17.22
N GLY A 419 0.19 14.53 -16.04
CA GLY A 419 0.07 15.87 -15.48
C GLY A 419 0.37 16.00 -14.01
N TYR A 420 0.57 17.25 -13.61
CA TYR A 420 1.14 17.63 -12.31
C TYR A 420 0.36 17.12 -11.10
N LEU A 421 -0.97 17.18 -11.12
CA LEU A 421 -1.83 16.66 -10.05
C LEU A 421 -2.76 15.56 -10.57
N SER A 422 -2.19 14.52 -11.18
CA SER A 422 -2.97 13.40 -11.73
C SER A 422 -3.24 12.30 -10.70
N THR A 423 -4.45 11.75 -10.72
CA THR A 423 -4.92 10.65 -9.89
C THR A 423 -5.81 9.72 -10.73
N VAL A 424 -5.78 8.40 -10.51
CA VAL A 424 -6.70 7.50 -11.20
C VAL A 424 -8.09 7.71 -10.60
N PHE A 425 -8.23 7.48 -9.31
CA PHE A 425 -9.45 7.77 -8.59
C PHE A 425 -9.19 8.33 -7.20
N ARG A 426 -10.06 9.22 -6.78
CA ARG A 426 -10.07 9.87 -5.47
C ARG A 426 -11.42 9.68 -4.80
N LEU A 427 -11.43 8.93 -3.71
CA LEU A 427 -12.57 8.85 -2.79
C LEU A 427 -12.23 9.69 -1.56
N PHE A 428 -12.93 10.80 -1.38
CA PHE A 428 -12.54 11.80 -0.39
C PHE A 428 -13.72 12.25 0.46
N SER A 429 -13.50 12.33 1.78
CA SER A 429 -14.41 12.94 2.75
C SER A 429 -15.76 12.21 2.89
N GLY A 430 -15.68 10.97 3.40
CA GLY A 430 -16.84 10.23 3.90
C GLY A 430 -17.64 9.38 2.91
N PRO A 431 -17.22 9.05 1.67
CA PRO A 431 -18.06 8.22 0.84
C PRO A 431 -18.24 6.83 1.45
N LEU A 432 -19.47 6.32 1.40
CA LEU A 432 -19.80 4.96 1.83
C LEU A 432 -19.62 4.01 0.64
N VAL A 433 -18.72 3.02 0.77
CA VAL A 433 -18.52 2.00 -0.27
C VAL A 433 -18.86 0.62 0.26
N VAL A 434 -19.83 -0.06 -0.37
CA VAL A 434 -20.32 -1.37 0.07
C VAL A 434 -20.35 -2.35 -1.11
N ASN A 435 -19.75 -3.53 -0.94
CA ASN A 435 -19.78 -4.62 -1.91
C ASN A 435 -19.44 -4.16 -3.34
N SER A 436 -18.34 -3.42 -3.49
CA SER A 436 -18.00 -2.74 -4.74
C SER A 436 -16.56 -3.05 -5.16
N SER A 437 -16.30 -3.06 -6.47
CA SER A 437 -15.02 -3.45 -7.05
C SER A 437 -14.47 -2.39 -8.00
N PHE A 438 -13.18 -2.07 -7.86
CA PHE A 438 -12.46 -1.05 -8.61
C PHE A 438 -11.28 -1.73 -9.30
N ASP A 439 -11.33 -1.87 -10.62
CA ASP A 439 -10.34 -2.63 -11.39
C ASP A 439 -9.56 -1.73 -12.36
N LEU A 440 -8.24 -1.72 -12.21
CA LEU A 440 -7.31 -0.90 -12.97
C LEU A 440 -6.40 -1.81 -13.78
N GLN A 441 -6.55 -1.79 -15.10
CA GLN A 441 -5.73 -2.58 -16.01
C GLN A 441 -5.06 -1.69 -17.05
N ASN A 442 -3.72 -1.80 -17.16
CA ASN A 442 -2.93 -1.00 -18.10
C ASN A 442 -3.16 0.52 -17.93
N VAL A 443 -3.21 0.98 -16.68
CA VAL A 443 -3.39 2.40 -16.35
C VAL A 443 -2.04 3.05 -16.09
N SER A 444 -1.75 4.17 -16.74
CA SER A 444 -0.52 4.93 -16.57
C SER A 444 -0.82 6.33 -16.04
N VAL A 445 -0.27 6.67 -14.88
CA VAL A 445 -0.21 8.03 -14.35
C VAL A 445 1.24 8.49 -14.41
N LEU A 446 1.51 9.54 -15.19
CA LEU A 446 2.85 10.05 -15.46
C LEU A 446 3.00 11.48 -14.95
N ASP A 447 4.20 11.79 -14.45
CA ASP A 447 4.63 13.11 -13.98
C ASP A 447 3.77 13.74 -12.86
N SER A 448 2.92 12.95 -12.21
CA SER A 448 2.13 13.43 -11.08
C SER A 448 3.00 13.62 -9.84
N GLN A 449 2.78 14.76 -9.18
CA GLN A 449 3.23 15.07 -7.83
C GLN A 449 2.10 14.92 -6.81
N PHE A 450 0.88 14.59 -7.22
CA PHE A 450 -0.22 14.33 -6.30
C PHE A 450 -0.26 12.85 -5.88
N ALA A 451 -1.40 12.34 -5.43
CA ALA A 451 -1.57 10.95 -5.09
C ALA A 451 -2.25 10.15 -6.23
N GLY A 452 -1.66 9.00 -6.59
CA GLY A 452 -2.09 8.16 -7.70
C GLY A 452 -3.45 7.51 -7.46
N VAL A 453 -3.62 6.85 -6.31
CA VAL A 453 -4.90 6.30 -5.83
C VAL A 453 -5.15 6.80 -4.42
N VAL A 454 -6.32 7.40 -4.17
CA VAL A 454 -6.65 8.01 -2.88
C VAL A 454 -7.95 7.46 -2.31
N LEU A 455 -7.85 6.89 -1.11
CA LEU A 455 -8.95 6.46 -0.26
C LEU A 455 -8.82 7.22 1.08
N ASP A 456 -9.56 8.31 1.25
CA ASP A 456 -9.43 9.17 2.41
C ASP A 456 -10.77 9.34 3.15
N SER A 457 -10.74 9.00 4.43
CA SER A 457 -11.84 9.23 5.37
C SER A 457 -13.12 8.53 4.92
N LEU A 458 -13.04 7.26 4.51
CA LEU A 458 -14.22 6.49 4.11
C LEU A 458 -15.20 6.34 5.28
N ASP A 459 -16.50 6.21 4.98
CA ASP A 459 -17.51 5.98 6.01
C ASP A 459 -17.20 4.71 6.82
N ALA A 460 -17.44 4.72 8.13
CA ALA A 460 -17.15 3.60 9.03
C ALA A 460 -17.93 2.31 8.69
N ASN A 461 -19.03 2.41 7.92
CA ASN A 461 -19.79 1.26 7.43
C ASN A 461 -19.29 0.73 6.08
N THR A 462 -18.15 1.22 5.59
CA THR A 462 -17.51 0.72 4.36
C THR A 462 -17.13 -0.75 4.53
N ASN A 463 -17.63 -1.59 3.63
CA ASN A 463 -17.50 -3.05 3.71
C ASN A 463 -17.38 -3.69 2.33
N ARG A 464 -16.57 -4.75 2.18
CA ARG A 464 -16.40 -5.49 0.91
C ARG A 464 -15.96 -4.58 -0.25
N LEU A 465 -14.87 -3.85 -0.04
CA LEU A 465 -14.25 -3.03 -1.08
C LEU A 465 -13.09 -3.81 -1.70
N ASN A 466 -13.20 -4.10 -3.00
CA ASN A 466 -12.16 -4.77 -3.77
C ASN A 466 -11.48 -3.76 -4.71
N VAL A 467 -10.14 -3.71 -4.68
CA VAL A 467 -9.33 -2.87 -5.55
C VAL A 467 -8.26 -3.75 -6.21
N SER A 468 -8.20 -3.76 -7.54
CA SER A 468 -7.16 -4.45 -8.31
C SER A 468 -6.38 -3.47 -9.19
N ILE A 469 -5.05 -3.60 -9.19
CA ILE A 469 -4.13 -2.79 -9.98
C ILE A 469 -3.18 -3.73 -10.72
N VAL A 470 -3.35 -3.87 -12.03
CA VAL A 470 -2.63 -4.85 -12.85
C VAL A 470 -2.01 -4.18 -14.07
N HIS A 471 -0.77 -4.56 -14.43
CA HIS A 471 -0.05 -4.04 -15.61
C HIS A 471 0.01 -2.50 -15.67
N SER A 472 0.01 -1.82 -14.52
CA SER A 472 -0.18 -0.36 -14.44
C SER A 472 1.11 0.35 -14.03
N HIS A 473 1.27 1.62 -14.42
CA HIS A 473 2.39 2.47 -14.02
C HIS A 473 1.87 3.73 -13.32
N ILE A 474 1.91 3.77 -11.99
CA ILE A 474 1.33 4.85 -11.20
C ILE A 474 2.45 5.70 -10.60
N CYS A 475 2.50 6.97 -10.98
CA CYS A 475 3.43 7.98 -10.47
C CYS A 475 2.72 8.94 -9.51
N GLY A 476 3.37 9.36 -8.42
CA GLY A 476 2.83 10.35 -7.47
C GLY A 476 3.75 10.65 -6.29
N GLY A 477 3.43 11.69 -5.51
CA GLY A 477 3.95 11.84 -4.13
C GLY A 477 3.48 10.73 -3.21
N PHE A 478 2.25 10.22 -3.43
CA PHE A 478 1.80 8.96 -2.88
C PHE A 478 1.21 8.09 -3.99
N THR A 479 1.75 6.90 -4.28
CA THR A 479 1.17 6.12 -5.39
C THR A 479 -0.16 5.48 -4.99
N LEU A 480 -0.24 4.98 -3.75
CA LEU A 480 -1.45 4.48 -3.12
C LEU A 480 -1.53 5.04 -1.69
N MET A 481 -2.65 5.68 -1.38
CA MET A 481 -2.87 6.35 -0.10
C MET A 481 -4.22 5.93 0.48
N LEU A 482 -4.18 5.28 1.65
CA LEU A 482 -5.35 4.95 2.46
C LEU A 482 -5.24 5.66 3.81
N VAL A 483 -6.15 6.59 4.09
CA VAL A 483 -6.10 7.44 5.28
C VAL A 483 -7.44 7.49 5.99
N SER A 484 -7.44 7.55 7.33
CA SER A 484 -8.63 7.82 8.15
C SER A 484 -9.81 6.87 7.91
N SER A 485 -9.53 5.61 7.56
CA SER A 485 -10.55 4.67 7.06
C SER A 485 -10.66 3.42 7.94
N HIS A 486 -11.88 3.05 8.28
CA HIS A 486 -12.22 1.79 8.94
C HIS A 486 -12.95 0.91 7.94
N ILE A 487 -12.31 -0.15 7.45
CA ILE A 487 -12.84 -0.98 6.37
C ILE A 487 -12.96 -2.43 6.84
N LEU A 488 -14.17 -2.97 6.69
CA LEU A 488 -14.47 -4.38 6.86
C LEU A 488 -14.33 -5.11 5.52
N GLU A 489 -13.68 -6.27 5.49
CA GLU A 489 -13.52 -7.09 4.28
C GLU A 489 -12.94 -6.30 3.08
N PHE A 490 -11.79 -5.65 3.25
CA PHE A 490 -11.07 -4.97 2.18
C PHE A 490 -10.18 -5.94 1.40
N SER A 491 -10.17 -5.89 0.08
CA SER A 491 -9.22 -6.65 -0.75
C SER A 491 -8.45 -5.72 -1.68
N LEU A 492 -7.12 -5.65 -1.55
CA LEU A 492 -6.24 -4.94 -2.48
C LEU A 492 -5.29 -5.93 -3.14
N VAL A 493 -5.25 -5.96 -4.46
CA VAL A 493 -4.28 -6.74 -5.25
C VAL A 493 -3.51 -5.83 -6.19
N VAL A 494 -2.19 -5.83 -6.09
CA VAL A 494 -1.29 -5.13 -7.03
C VAL A 494 -0.36 -6.15 -7.67
N ALA A 495 -0.38 -6.26 -9.00
CA ALA A 495 0.39 -7.25 -9.75
C ALA A 495 0.95 -6.66 -11.05
N SER A 496 2.12 -7.14 -11.48
CA SER A 496 2.81 -6.76 -12.73
C SER A 496 2.88 -5.24 -12.97
N SER A 497 2.94 -4.44 -11.91
CA SER A 497 2.77 -2.99 -11.96
C SER A 497 4.02 -2.25 -11.46
N THR A 498 4.16 -0.99 -11.85
CA THR A 498 5.20 -0.08 -11.35
C THR A 498 4.57 1.02 -10.53
N LEU A 499 5.00 1.16 -9.27
CA LEU A 499 4.63 2.25 -8.39
C LEU A 499 5.85 3.17 -8.23
N ARG A 500 5.74 4.40 -8.74
CA ARG A 500 6.83 5.37 -8.77
C ARG A 500 6.53 6.56 -7.87
N VAL A 501 7.35 6.74 -6.84
CA VAL A 501 7.30 7.88 -5.94
C VAL A 501 8.13 9.03 -6.50
N VAL A 502 7.55 10.22 -6.51
CA VAL A 502 8.19 11.48 -6.94
C VAL A 502 8.00 12.53 -5.86
N ALA A 503 9.03 13.34 -5.60
CA ALA A 503 8.89 14.42 -4.64
C ALA A 503 7.75 15.37 -5.05
N SER A 504 6.87 15.67 -4.10
CA SER A 504 5.74 16.55 -4.32
C SER A 504 5.97 17.92 -3.72
N THR A 505 5.62 18.98 -4.46
CA THR A 505 5.45 20.31 -3.85
C THR A 505 4.01 20.57 -3.38
N PHE A 506 3.05 19.72 -3.77
CA PHE A 506 1.65 19.84 -3.37
C PHE A 506 1.47 19.50 -1.89
N PHE A 507 2.16 18.46 -1.43
CA PHE A 507 2.24 18.12 -0.02
C PHE A 507 3.38 18.92 0.63
N SER A 508 3.27 19.17 1.95
CA SER A 508 4.22 20.02 2.67
C SER A 508 5.68 19.62 2.43
N SER A 509 6.60 20.59 2.36
CA SER A 509 8.04 20.36 2.11
C SER A 509 8.73 19.43 3.11
N ASN A 510 8.11 19.18 4.27
CA ASN A 510 8.62 18.30 5.32
C ASN A 510 7.97 16.91 5.30
N ALA A 511 7.05 16.64 4.37
CA ALA A 511 6.39 15.35 4.27
C ALA A 511 7.35 14.27 3.76
N VAL A 512 7.22 13.08 4.33
CA VAL A 512 7.80 11.85 3.79
C VAL A 512 6.82 11.33 2.73
N PHE A 513 7.34 10.99 1.55
CA PHE A 513 6.55 10.44 0.46
C PHE A 513 6.62 8.93 0.44
N TYR A 514 5.49 8.27 0.18
CA TYR A 514 5.38 6.82 0.23
C TYR A 514 4.82 6.25 -1.06
N ALA A 515 5.33 5.10 -1.51
CA ALA A 515 4.64 4.33 -2.53
C ALA A 515 3.27 3.90 -1.99
N ILE A 516 3.25 3.33 -0.78
CA ILE A 516 2.04 2.87 -0.11
C ILE A 516 1.96 3.52 1.26
N ALA A 517 0.96 4.37 1.47
CA ALA A 517 0.70 5.00 2.76
C ALA A 517 -0.59 4.45 3.36
N LEU A 518 -0.52 3.79 4.51
CA LEU A 518 -1.67 3.42 5.34
C LEU A 518 -1.59 4.21 6.65
N SER A 519 -2.50 5.16 6.87
CA SER A 519 -2.43 6.06 8.04
C SER A 519 -3.79 6.23 8.73
N SER A 520 -3.77 6.19 10.07
CA SER A 520 -4.90 6.45 10.96
C SER A 520 -6.16 5.64 10.61
N GLY A 521 -6.16 4.31 10.72
CA GLY A 521 -7.37 3.52 10.45
C GLY A 521 -7.31 2.06 10.89
N SER A 522 -8.29 1.25 10.45
CA SER A 522 -8.30 -0.19 10.71
C SER A 522 -8.81 -1.04 9.53
N LEU A 523 -8.17 -2.19 9.33
CA LEU A 523 -8.60 -3.25 8.43
C LEU A 523 -9.06 -4.46 9.27
N THR A 524 -10.24 -5.00 8.94
CA THR A 524 -10.82 -6.15 9.64
C THR A 524 -11.26 -7.21 8.62
N ARG A 525 -10.82 -8.47 8.76
CA ARG A 525 -11.05 -9.57 7.79
C ARG A 525 -10.64 -9.21 6.35
N SER A 526 -9.53 -8.49 6.23
CA SER A 526 -9.08 -7.92 4.95
C SER A 526 -7.87 -8.65 4.37
N ALA A 527 -7.65 -8.51 3.07
CA ALA A 527 -6.49 -9.03 2.35
C ALA A 527 -5.80 -7.90 1.58
N VAL A 528 -4.52 -7.66 1.83
CA VAL A 528 -3.68 -6.74 1.04
C VAL A 528 -2.52 -7.52 0.45
N LEU A 529 -2.54 -7.72 -0.86
CA LEU A 529 -1.59 -8.53 -1.61
C LEU A 529 -0.89 -7.67 -2.64
N ILE A 530 0.42 -7.57 -2.53
CA ILE A 530 1.26 -6.93 -3.54
C ILE A 530 2.25 -7.98 -4.00
N GLU A 531 2.11 -8.36 -5.26
CA GLU A 531 2.79 -9.51 -5.84
C GLU A 531 4.26 -9.24 -6.12
N ASP A 532 5.01 -10.33 -6.19
CA ASP A 532 6.46 -10.37 -6.31
C ASP A 532 7.05 -9.73 -7.58
N ASP A 533 6.22 -9.38 -8.55
CA ASP A 533 6.60 -8.77 -9.83
C ASP A 533 6.33 -7.25 -9.90
N VAL A 534 5.82 -6.67 -8.80
CA VAL A 534 5.63 -5.22 -8.66
C VAL A 534 6.98 -4.52 -8.48
N ARG A 535 7.19 -3.41 -9.19
CA ARG A 535 8.40 -2.58 -9.10
C ARG A 535 8.11 -1.31 -8.31
N LEU A 536 8.94 -1.01 -7.31
CA LEU A 536 8.85 0.24 -6.56
C LEU A 536 10.04 1.15 -6.94
N MET A 537 9.74 2.35 -7.40
CA MET A 537 10.77 3.31 -7.83
C MET A 537 10.67 4.60 -7.02
N SER A 538 11.80 5.18 -6.66
CA SER A 538 11.94 6.48 -6.02
C SER A 538 12.93 7.31 -6.82
N LEU A 539 12.50 8.46 -7.34
CA LEU A 539 13.41 9.36 -8.04
C LEU A 539 13.74 10.59 -7.20
N PRO A 540 15.02 10.95 -7.07
CA PRO A 540 15.40 12.20 -6.43
C PRO A 540 14.89 13.37 -7.27
N ASN A 541 14.28 14.36 -6.62
CA ASN A 541 13.98 15.63 -7.29
C ASN A 541 15.28 16.45 -7.39
N PRO A 542 15.77 16.77 -8.60
CA PRO A 542 17.02 17.51 -8.77
C PRO A 542 16.94 18.97 -8.31
N SER A 543 15.75 19.50 -8.00
CA SER A 543 15.52 20.95 -7.83
C SER A 543 15.40 21.45 -6.38
N SER A 544 15.23 20.58 -5.38
CA SER A 544 15.05 21.00 -3.98
C SER A 544 16.15 20.45 -3.07
N SER A 545 16.97 21.34 -2.50
CA SER A 545 17.95 21.04 -1.44
C SER A 545 17.30 20.52 -0.15
N SER A 546 15.98 20.67 0.00
CA SER A 546 15.15 20.04 1.04
C SER A 546 14.66 18.65 0.61
N CYS A 547 15.60 17.76 0.32
CA CYS A 547 15.63 16.40 0.84
C CYS A 547 14.32 15.85 1.43
N THR A 548 13.38 15.40 0.58
CA THR A 548 12.17 14.71 1.02
C THR A 548 12.49 13.24 1.17
N ASN A 549 12.33 12.72 2.40
CA ASN A 549 12.51 11.30 2.67
C ASN A 549 11.49 10.55 1.82
N VAL A 550 11.96 9.62 0.99
CA VAL A 550 11.08 8.68 0.32
C VAL A 550 11.16 7.39 1.10
N ALA A 551 10.10 7.05 1.84
CA ALA A 551 9.97 5.72 2.41
C ALA A 551 9.12 4.89 1.46
N LEU A 552 9.33 3.57 1.36
CA LEU A 552 8.44 2.83 0.49
C LEU A 552 7.06 2.82 1.11
N TRP A 553 6.96 2.51 2.41
CA TRP A 553 5.66 2.47 3.08
C TRP A 553 5.65 3.12 4.46
N SER A 554 4.45 3.57 4.83
CA SER A 554 4.09 4.05 6.16
C SER A 554 2.92 3.23 6.69
N PHE A 555 3.06 2.72 7.91
CA PHE A 555 1.94 2.17 8.66
C PHE A 555 1.70 3.01 9.90
N ASP A 556 0.47 3.45 10.08
CA ASP A 556 -0.15 3.87 11.33
C ASP A 556 -1.57 3.30 11.32
N PHE A 557 -1.67 1.98 11.42
CA PHE A 557 -2.91 1.25 11.14
C PHE A 557 -3.12 0.08 12.09
N ARG A 558 -4.38 -0.34 12.23
CA ARG A 558 -4.77 -1.51 13.01
C ARG A 558 -5.21 -2.64 12.08
N PHE A 559 -4.60 -3.80 12.22
CA PHE A 559 -4.94 -5.03 11.51
C PHE A 559 -5.62 -5.97 12.49
N LEU A 560 -6.89 -6.27 12.24
CA LEU A 560 -7.80 -6.95 13.16
C LEU A 560 -8.48 -8.14 12.46
N ASP A 561 -8.99 -9.08 13.26
CA ASP A 561 -9.78 -10.24 12.86
C ASP A 561 -9.33 -10.92 11.56
N HIS A 562 -8.31 -11.79 11.62
CA HIS A 562 -7.82 -12.57 10.48
C HIS A 562 -7.41 -11.75 9.25
N THR A 563 -6.96 -10.51 9.44
CA THR A 563 -6.47 -9.68 8.33
C THR A 563 -5.10 -10.17 7.87
N VAL A 564 -4.93 -10.34 6.56
CA VAL A 564 -3.67 -10.75 5.94
C VAL A 564 -3.13 -9.61 5.08
N MET A 565 -1.91 -9.18 5.36
CA MET A 565 -1.17 -8.27 4.51
C MET A 565 0.14 -8.92 4.11
N SER A 566 0.35 -9.11 2.81
CA SER A 566 1.59 -9.63 2.24
C SER A 566 2.03 -8.69 1.14
N VAL A 567 3.13 -8.00 1.37
CA VAL A 567 3.67 -7.07 0.40
C VAL A 567 5.12 -7.41 0.11
N ARG A 568 5.36 -7.77 -1.15
CA ARG A 568 6.65 -8.17 -1.69
C ARG A 568 6.86 -7.42 -3.00
N PHE A 569 8.08 -7.01 -3.28
CA PHE A 569 8.39 -6.28 -4.52
C PHE A 569 9.77 -6.64 -5.07
N LEU A 570 9.91 -6.43 -6.38
CA LEU A 570 11.02 -6.95 -7.19
C LEU A 570 12.31 -6.16 -7.01
N GLU A 571 12.24 -4.84 -7.02
CA GLU A 571 13.40 -3.95 -7.08
C GLU A 571 13.08 -2.62 -6.42
N LEU A 572 14.09 -2.05 -5.74
CA LEU A 572 14.11 -0.67 -5.28
C LEU A 572 15.14 0.10 -6.12
N VAL A 573 14.66 1.01 -6.95
CA VAL A 573 15.52 1.97 -7.67
C VAL A 573 15.32 3.32 -6.98
N GLY A 574 16.27 3.77 -6.15
CA GLY A 574 16.08 4.91 -5.22
C GLY A 574 17.26 5.88 -5.12
N GLY A 575 16.95 7.19 -5.03
CA GLY A 575 17.91 8.30 -4.90
C GLY A 575 18.36 8.66 -3.47
N LEU A 576 19.01 9.83 -3.34
CA LEU A 576 19.91 10.27 -2.25
C LEU A 576 19.44 10.11 -0.78
N LEU A 577 18.14 9.93 -0.46
CA LEU A 577 17.61 9.86 0.93
C LEU A 577 16.34 8.99 1.05
N CYS A 578 16.46 7.67 0.86
CA CYS A 578 15.30 6.79 0.94
C CYS A 578 15.28 5.94 2.22
N GLY A 579 14.18 6.00 2.97
CA GLY A 579 13.78 4.92 3.87
C GLY A 579 13.24 3.74 3.03
N VAL A 580 13.45 2.51 3.46
CA VAL A 580 12.86 1.33 2.82
C VAL A 580 11.51 1.07 3.47
N ILE A 581 11.42 1.02 4.81
CA ILE A 581 10.19 0.71 5.55
C ILE A 581 10.07 1.65 6.75
N GLU A 582 8.90 2.26 6.90
CA GLU A 582 8.50 3.01 8.10
C GLU A 582 7.20 2.44 8.67
N CYS A 583 7.24 1.95 9.91
CA CYS A 583 6.09 1.40 10.61
C CYS A 583 5.99 2.05 11.98
N THR A 584 4.89 2.75 12.24
CA THR A 584 4.68 3.52 13.46
C THR A 584 3.30 3.24 14.05
N GLN A 585 3.15 3.22 15.37
CA GLN A 585 1.82 3.11 16.03
C GLN A 585 0.93 1.96 15.51
N THR A 586 1.55 0.89 15.02
CA THR A 586 0.84 -0.19 14.30
C THR A 586 0.39 -1.27 15.27
N ILE A 587 -0.85 -1.74 15.11
CA ILE A 587 -1.41 -2.83 15.92
C ILE A 587 -1.75 -4.00 15.01
N VAL A 588 -1.26 -5.20 15.31
CA VAL A 588 -1.60 -6.45 14.63
C VAL A 588 -2.22 -7.39 15.68
N ALA A 589 -3.53 -7.60 15.62
CA ALA A 589 -4.26 -8.35 16.62
C ALA A 589 -5.24 -9.36 15.99
N GLU A 590 -5.80 -10.23 16.85
CA GLU A 590 -6.88 -11.16 16.51
C GLU A 590 -6.53 -12.10 15.34
N SER A 591 -5.43 -12.84 15.48
CA SER A 591 -4.94 -13.82 14.48
C SER A 591 -4.69 -13.22 13.10
N SER A 592 -4.24 -11.95 13.06
CA SER A 592 -3.85 -11.26 11.82
C SER A 592 -2.38 -11.53 11.46
N THR A 593 -2.07 -11.46 10.18
CA THR A 593 -0.73 -11.71 9.65
C THR A 593 -0.26 -10.55 8.79
N LEU A 594 0.91 -10.00 9.11
CA LEU A 594 1.58 -8.95 8.36
C LEU A 594 2.96 -9.46 7.91
N ILE A 595 3.15 -9.57 6.60
CA ILE A 595 4.41 -9.98 5.95
C ILE A 595 4.88 -8.84 5.06
N VAL A 596 6.06 -8.31 5.37
CA VAL A 596 6.63 -7.12 4.74
C VAL A 596 8.02 -7.45 4.24
N GLY A 597 8.34 -7.27 2.96
CA GLY A 597 9.73 -7.36 2.56
C GLY A 597 10.07 -7.23 1.08
N VAL A 598 11.33 -7.48 0.78
CA VAL A 598 11.91 -7.38 -0.57
C VAL A 598 12.20 -8.77 -1.12
N ARG A 599 11.87 -9.01 -2.40
CA ARG A 599 12.19 -10.27 -3.07
C ARG A 599 13.71 -10.45 -3.21
N PRO A 600 14.25 -11.68 -3.10
CA PRO A 600 15.69 -11.92 -3.16
C PRO A 600 16.29 -11.92 -4.58
N ALA A 601 15.70 -11.19 -5.54
CA ALA A 601 16.01 -11.29 -6.96
C ALA A 601 17.26 -10.48 -7.40
N ARG A 602 18.42 -10.63 -6.74
CA ARG A 602 19.72 -9.98 -7.05
C ARG A 602 19.93 -8.46 -6.78
N PRO A 603 18.96 -7.55 -6.52
CA PRO A 603 19.37 -6.15 -6.32
C PRO A 603 20.07 -6.02 -4.96
N THR A 604 21.32 -5.57 -4.99
CA THR A 604 21.93 -4.96 -3.82
C THR A 604 21.28 -3.60 -3.63
N ILE A 605 20.64 -3.38 -2.48
CA ILE A 605 20.13 -2.06 -2.14
C ILE A 605 21.30 -1.27 -1.54
N THR A 606 21.73 -0.24 -2.25
CA THR A 606 22.78 0.67 -1.76
C THR A 606 22.13 1.93 -1.20
N VAL A 607 22.36 2.17 0.10
CA VAL A 607 21.91 3.39 0.78
C VAL A 607 22.97 4.48 0.57
N PRO A 608 22.61 5.65 0.02
CA PRO A 608 23.56 6.74 -0.21
C PRO A 608 24.20 7.25 1.09
N ALA A 609 25.49 7.61 1.04
CA ALA A 609 26.25 8.06 2.20
C ALA A 609 25.66 9.34 2.87
N VAL A 610 24.91 10.13 2.12
CA VAL A 610 24.27 11.36 2.60
C VAL A 610 22.99 11.10 3.40
N SER A 611 22.48 9.86 3.48
CA SER A 611 21.29 9.53 4.28
C SER A 611 21.38 9.99 5.75
N SER A 612 20.24 10.41 6.30
CA SER A 612 20.04 10.75 7.72
C SER A 612 18.92 9.93 8.36
N VAL A 613 18.32 9.00 7.61
CA VAL A 613 17.15 8.21 8.04
C VAL A 613 17.51 6.73 8.04
N ASN A 614 16.99 6.02 9.04
CA ASN A 614 17.12 4.57 9.12
C ASN A 614 16.36 3.93 7.94
N PRO A 615 17.00 3.06 7.13
CA PRO A 615 16.33 2.32 6.06
C PRO A 615 15.10 1.55 6.55
N ILE A 616 15.19 0.92 7.72
CA ILE A 616 14.06 0.23 8.34
C ILE A 616 13.82 0.88 9.71
N PHE A 617 12.66 1.53 9.85
CA PHE A 617 12.24 2.22 11.06
C PHE A 617 10.91 1.66 11.56
N MET A 618 10.92 1.16 12.79
CA MET A 618 9.77 0.55 13.45
C MET A 618 9.59 1.17 14.84
N LYS A 619 8.43 1.73 15.13
CA LYS A 619 8.15 2.41 16.40
C LYS A 619 6.74 2.16 16.93
N ALA A 620 6.60 1.88 18.23
CA ALA A 620 5.31 1.70 18.90
C ALA A 620 4.42 0.65 18.21
N ILE A 621 4.95 -0.57 18.07
CA ILE A 621 4.26 -1.70 17.43
C ILE A 621 3.69 -2.63 18.49
N VAL A 622 2.44 -3.05 18.35
CA VAL A 622 1.79 -4.03 19.23
C VAL A 622 1.31 -5.22 18.41
N ILE A 623 1.69 -6.42 18.82
CA ILE A 623 1.30 -7.68 18.17
C ILE A 623 0.66 -8.56 19.23
N SER A 624 -0.61 -8.92 19.06
CA SER A 624 -1.38 -9.67 20.07
C SER A 624 -2.29 -10.75 19.49
N ASP A 625 -2.75 -11.64 20.37
CA ASP A 625 -3.83 -12.61 20.11
C ASP A 625 -3.53 -13.56 18.93
N SER A 626 -2.42 -14.30 19.01
CA SER A 626 -1.95 -15.25 17.98
C SER A 626 -1.65 -14.61 16.62
N SER A 627 -1.27 -13.34 16.61
CA SER A 627 -0.93 -12.61 15.38
C SER A 627 0.56 -12.72 15.04
N THR A 628 0.89 -12.49 13.78
CA THR A 628 2.26 -12.66 13.27
C THR A 628 2.71 -11.44 12.47
N PHE A 629 3.87 -10.90 12.79
CA PHE A 629 4.56 -9.89 11.99
C PHE A 629 5.89 -10.46 11.49
N GLU A 630 6.06 -10.56 10.18
CA GLU A 630 7.31 -10.99 9.55
C GLU A 630 7.91 -9.88 8.67
N LEU A 631 9.15 -9.51 8.98
CA LEU A 631 9.98 -8.64 8.17
C LEU A 631 10.98 -9.48 7.36
N HIS A 632 10.79 -9.51 6.04
CA HIS A 632 11.63 -10.20 5.08
C HIS A 632 12.66 -9.23 4.49
N LEU A 633 13.94 -9.47 4.81
CA LEU A 633 15.04 -8.59 4.45
C LEU A 633 15.51 -8.79 2.99
N PRO A 634 16.03 -7.75 2.32
CA PRO A 634 16.66 -7.87 1.00
C PRO A 634 17.91 -8.77 1.05
N THR A 635 18.37 -9.29 -0.08
CA THR A 635 19.56 -10.16 -0.14
C THR A 635 20.84 -9.42 0.28
N ASN A 636 20.97 -8.14 -0.08
CA ASN A 636 22.12 -7.32 0.31
C ASN A 636 21.67 -5.87 0.52
N LEU A 637 21.95 -5.30 1.69
CA LEU A 637 21.74 -3.88 2.03
C LEU A 637 23.09 -3.29 2.45
N THR A 638 23.60 -2.30 1.71
CA THR A 638 24.93 -1.74 1.95
C THR A 638 24.89 -0.21 2.00
N LEU A 639 25.63 0.41 2.92
CA LEU A 639 25.84 1.86 2.91
C LEU A 639 26.97 2.22 1.93
N GLU A 640 26.78 3.25 1.11
CA GLU A 640 27.80 3.78 0.21
C GLU A 640 29.00 4.36 1.00
N ASN A 641 30.23 4.12 0.52
CA ASN A 641 31.46 4.52 1.20
C ASN A 641 31.58 6.05 1.31
N GLY A 642 31.87 6.59 2.50
CA GLY A 642 32.26 8.01 2.68
C GLY A 642 31.64 8.77 3.85
N ALA A 643 30.73 8.18 4.65
CA ALA A 643 30.07 8.89 5.75
C ALA A 643 30.26 8.21 7.12
N ALA A 644 30.87 8.93 8.06
CA ALA A 644 30.76 8.63 9.49
C ALA A 644 29.43 9.21 10.01
N LYS A 645 28.39 8.38 10.17
CA LYS A 645 27.08 8.81 10.68
C LYS A 645 26.49 7.85 11.72
N THR A 646 25.59 8.41 12.52
CA THR A 646 25.03 7.89 13.79
C THR A 646 23.78 7.01 13.66
N PHE A 647 23.25 6.82 12.45
CA PHE A 647 21.98 6.11 12.22
C PHE A 647 22.20 4.62 11.92
N VAL A 648 21.17 3.81 12.13
CA VAL A 648 21.22 2.34 12.07
C VAL A 648 20.47 1.81 10.85
N ALA A 649 20.82 0.61 10.37
CA ALA A 649 20.10 0.00 9.25
C ALA A 649 18.66 -0.39 9.65
N ILE A 650 18.51 -1.01 10.82
CA ILE A 650 17.24 -1.43 11.40
C ILE A 650 17.09 -0.80 12.79
N TYR A 651 16.05 0.02 12.96
CA TYR A 651 15.66 0.62 14.23
C TYR A 651 14.29 0.13 14.66
N VAL A 652 14.19 -0.45 15.85
CA VAL A 652 12.95 -0.92 16.47
C VAL A 652 12.82 -0.32 17.86
N ASP A 653 11.72 0.38 18.14
CA ASP A 653 11.49 1.02 19.44
C ASP A 653 10.04 0.84 19.89
N GLY A 654 9.79 0.42 21.14
CA GLY A 654 8.41 0.29 21.63
C GLY A 654 7.66 -0.91 21.02
N LEU A 655 8.31 -2.08 20.92
CA LEU A 655 7.69 -3.31 20.41
C LEU A 655 7.04 -4.12 21.54
N SER A 656 5.76 -4.47 21.42
CA SER A 656 5.05 -5.34 22.36
C SER A 656 4.51 -6.58 21.62
N VAL A 657 4.92 -7.78 22.03
CA VAL A 657 4.48 -9.05 21.45
C VAL A 657 3.86 -9.90 22.54
N VAL A 658 2.55 -10.11 22.51
CA VAL A 658 1.79 -10.75 23.60
C VAL A 658 0.81 -11.82 23.11
N ARG A 659 0.37 -12.72 24.00
CA ARG A 659 -0.68 -13.73 23.76
C ARG A 659 -0.42 -14.63 22.54
N HIS A 660 0.60 -15.49 22.61
CA HIS A 660 0.95 -16.46 21.57
C HIS A 660 1.30 -15.83 20.21
N SER A 661 1.76 -14.58 20.20
CA SER A 661 2.07 -13.85 18.96
C SER A 661 3.54 -13.97 18.58
N SER A 662 3.86 -13.67 17.32
CA SER A 662 5.23 -13.72 16.82
C SER A 662 5.66 -12.46 16.07
N PHE A 663 6.91 -12.07 16.32
CA PHE A 663 7.63 -11.08 15.52
C PHE A 663 8.90 -11.74 14.97
N ALA A 664 9.10 -11.71 13.66
CA ALA A 664 10.26 -12.32 13.02
C ALA A 664 10.94 -11.36 12.05
N ILE A 665 12.25 -11.25 12.14
CA ILE A 665 13.10 -10.63 11.12
C ILE A 665 13.88 -11.77 10.46
N THR A 666 13.62 -12.02 9.18
CA THR A 666 14.19 -13.17 8.46
C THR A 666 14.48 -12.84 7.00
N THR A 667 15.01 -13.80 6.25
CA THR A 667 15.23 -13.65 4.81
C THR A 667 14.06 -14.21 4.03
N SER A 668 13.79 -13.63 2.86
CA SER A 668 12.66 -13.99 1.99
C SER A 668 12.75 -15.38 1.36
N ASN A 669 13.87 -16.08 1.51
CA ASN A 669 14.00 -17.44 1.01
C ASN A 669 13.71 -18.43 2.14
N GLY A 670 12.85 -19.42 1.86
CA GLY A 670 12.67 -20.59 2.73
C GLY A 670 13.99 -21.27 3.11
N ARG A 671 13.93 -22.31 3.95
CA ARG A 671 15.04 -23.03 4.61
C ARG A 671 16.37 -23.21 3.85
N ASN A 672 16.40 -23.07 2.51
CA ASN A 672 17.55 -23.29 1.64
C ASN A 672 18.20 -22.03 1.01
N GLY A 673 17.63 -20.82 1.11
CA GLY A 673 18.27 -19.63 0.51
C GLY A 673 19.43 -19.00 1.29
N ASN A 674 20.19 -18.16 0.59
CA ASN A 674 21.32 -17.41 1.15
C ASN A 674 20.85 -16.44 2.27
N ALA A 675 21.73 -16.21 3.24
CA ALA A 675 21.53 -15.20 4.27
C ALA A 675 21.48 -13.77 3.67
N SER A 676 20.73 -12.87 4.28
CA SER A 676 20.67 -11.46 3.90
C SER A 676 21.89 -10.74 4.46
N SER A 677 22.68 -10.11 3.61
CA SER A 677 23.91 -9.38 4.00
C SER A 677 23.63 -7.90 4.27
N PHE A 678 24.10 -7.37 5.40
CA PHE A 678 24.01 -5.97 5.79
C PHE A 678 25.40 -5.39 5.97
N ALA A 679 25.83 -4.50 5.09
CA ALA A 679 27.11 -3.82 5.24
C ALA A 679 26.92 -2.42 5.83
N TRP A 680 27.38 -2.20 7.07
CA TRP A 680 27.19 -0.94 7.80
C TRP A 680 28.47 -0.52 8.52
N PRO A 681 28.77 0.79 8.68
CA PRO A 681 30.04 1.23 9.28
C PRO A 681 30.09 1.20 10.81
N THR A 682 28.95 1.26 11.50
CA THR A 682 28.92 1.40 12.98
C THR A 682 27.95 0.45 13.66
N ARG A 683 26.64 0.64 13.45
CA ARG A 683 25.55 -0.12 14.08
C ARG A 683 24.51 -0.53 13.04
N ALA A 684 24.37 -1.83 12.78
CA ALA A 684 23.37 -2.32 11.83
C ALA A 684 21.98 -2.42 12.46
N ILE A 685 21.87 -2.91 13.70
CA ILE A 685 20.57 -3.20 14.32
C ILE A 685 20.48 -2.56 15.71
N LEU A 686 19.38 -1.86 16.00
CA LEU A 686 19.04 -1.33 17.31
C LEU A 686 17.58 -1.65 17.65
N ILE A 687 17.37 -2.41 18.72
CA ILE A 687 16.05 -2.76 19.29
C ILE A 687 16.00 -2.20 20.71
N THR A 688 15.02 -1.36 21.00
CA THR A 688 14.84 -0.71 22.30
C THR A 688 13.40 -0.78 22.81
N ASN A 689 13.22 -0.72 24.12
CA ASN A 689 11.91 -0.58 24.77
C ASN A 689 10.92 -1.66 24.30
N PHE A 690 11.26 -2.94 24.49
CA PHE A 690 10.42 -4.05 24.01
C PHE A 690 9.83 -4.89 25.15
N SER A 691 8.71 -5.56 24.87
CA SER A 691 8.07 -6.51 25.77
C SER A 691 7.60 -7.73 24.98
N ILE A 692 7.97 -8.93 25.44
CA ILE A 692 7.55 -10.21 24.86
C ILE A 692 6.92 -10.99 25.99
N ALA A 693 5.62 -11.28 25.92
CA ALA A 693 4.91 -11.93 27.01
C ALA A 693 3.91 -13.01 26.54
N GLU A 694 3.57 -13.91 27.45
CA GLU A 694 2.44 -14.85 27.31
C GLU A 694 2.59 -15.80 26.10
N HIS A 695 3.61 -16.66 26.12
CA HIS A 695 3.93 -17.64 25.07
C HIS A 695 4.25 -17.02 23.70
N SER A 696 4.75 -15.78 23.69
CA SER A 696 5.08 -15.08 22.45
C SER A 696 6.55 -15.22 22.09
N SER A 697 6.88 -14.91 20.83
CA SER A 697 8.26 -15.03 20.35
C SER A 697 8.71 -13.84 19.51
N MET A 698 9.96 -13.44 19.71
CA MET A 698 10.71 -12.57 18.83
C MET A 698 11.85 -13.36 18.22
N SER A 699 12.03 -13.32 16.90
CA SER A 699 13.14 -14.00 16.23
C SER A 699 13.91 -13.13 15.25
N LEU A 700 15.23 -13.29 15.21
CA LEU A 700 16.12 -12.75 14.19
C LEU A 700 16.86 -13.91 13.56
N SER A 701 16.67 -14.17 12.26
CA SER A 701 17.27 -15.34 11.62
C SER A 701 17.92 -15.07 10.28
N ARG A 702 19.02 -15.79 9.99
CA ARG A 702 19.66 -15.88 8.67
C ARG A 702 20.18 -14.53 8.14
N VAL A 703 20.77 -13.74 9.03
CA VAL A 703 21.32 -12.42 8.69
C VAL A 703 22.85 -12.50 8.71
N THR A 704 23.50 -11.98 7.67
CA THR A 704 24.92 -11.69 7.65
C THR A 704 25.13 -10.19 7.91
N LEU A 705 25.95 -9.87 8.88
CA LEU A 705 26.20 -8.55 9.42
C LEU A 705 27.64 -8.18 9.10
N THR A 706 27.87 -7.39 8.07
CA THR A 706 29.20 -6.98 7.59
C THR A 706 29.55 -5.58 8.09
N LEU A 707 30.67 -5.46 8.80
CA LEU A 707 31.19 -4.19 9.25
C LEU A 707 32.08 -3.55 8.18
N LEU A 708 31.66 -2.41 7.63
CA LEU A 708 32.42 -1.63 6.64
C LEU A 708 33.53 -0.81 7.30
N ASN A 709 34.67 -0.66 6.61
CA ASN A 709 35.91 0.01 7.05
C ASN A 709 35.65 1.30 7.86
N SER A 710 35.65 1.19 9.19
CA SER A 710 35.55 2.33 10.09
C SER A 710 36.96 2.81 10.42
N VAL A 711 37.37 3.90 9.77
CA VAL A 711 38.63 4.61 10.10
C VAL A 711 38.54 5.24 11.52
N THR A 712 37.33 5.34 12.07
CA THR A 712 37.05 5.87 13.40
C THR A 712 37.04 4.76 14.47
N THR A 713 37.79 5.05 15.53
CA THR A 713 38.03 4.33 16.79
C THR A 713 36.79 3.66 17.42
N GLN A 714 36.92 2.37 17.74
CA GLN A 714 36.08 1.57 18.65
C GLN A 714 34.60 1.45 18.32
N ILE A 715 34.19 0.28 17.80
CA ILE A 715 32.77 -0.06 17.63
C ILE A 715 32.30 -0.81 18.86
N PHE A 716 31.37 -0.21 19.59
CA PHE A 716 30.87 -0.79 20.84
C PHE A 716 29.87 -1.92 20.60
N SER A 717 28.87 -1.74 19.74
CA SER A 717 27.85 -2.76 19.40
C SER A 717 27.52 -2.72 17.91
N PHE A 718 27.36 -3.88 17.26
CA PHE A 718 26.88 -3.93 15.86
C PHE A 718 25.38 -4.24 15.79
N ALA A 719 24.89 -5.11 16.67
CA ALA A 719 23.48 -5.33 16.98
C ALA A 719 23.24 -5.06 18.47
N HIS A 720 22.33 -4.13 18.79
CA HIS A 720 22.09 -3.66 20.15
C HIS A 720 20.64 -3.89 20.55
N ILE A 721 20.40 -4.66 21.60
CA ILE A 721 19.08 -4.92 22.18
C ILE A 721 19.07 -4.34 23.60
N LYS A 722 18.14 -3.46 23.98
CA LYS A 722 18.13 -2.90 25.35
C LYS A 722 16.75 -2.49 25.85
N ASN A 723 16.63 -2.30 27.17
CA ASN A 723 15.38 -1.91 27.83
C ASN A 723 14.24 -2.86 27.45
N GLY A 724 14.35 -4.13 27.84
CA GLY A 724 13.48 -5.20 27.37
C GLY A 724 12.87 -6.01 28.50
N THR A 725 11.69 -6.57 28.27
CA THR A 725 11.07 -7.56 29.17
C THR A 725 10.67 -8.81 28.37
N ILE A 726 11.01 -10.00 28.88
CA ILE A 726 10.62 -11.30 28.32
C ILE A 726 9.95 -12.10 29.44
N ALA A 727 8.67 -12.42 29.30
CA ALA A 727 7.85 -12.94 30.39
C ALA A 727 6.91 -14.07 29.98
N ASN A 728 6.50 -14.89 30.96
CA ASN A 728 5.46 -15.92 30.83
C ASN A 728 5.69 -16.86 29.62
N ASN A 729 6.73 -17.70 29.67
CA ASN A 729 7.11 -18.69 28.65
C ASN A 729 7.35 -18.09 27.24
N SER A 730 7.92 -16.89 27.18
CA SER A 730 8.21 -16.20 25.91
C SER A 730 9.67 -16.26 25.54
N PHE A 731 10.00 -16.06 24.26
CA PHE A 731 11.36 -16.26 23.77
C PHE A 731 11.85 -15.13 22.87
N LEU A 732 13.08 -14.66 23.09
CA LEU A 732 13.85 -13.92 22.09
C LEU A 732 14.91 -14.85 21.53
N ARG A 733 14.85 -15.16 20.24
CA ARG A 733 15.73 -16.11 19.57
C ARG A 733 16.50 -15.47 18.42
N THR A 734 17.81 -15.68 18.36
CA THR A 734 18.60 -15.41 17.16
C THR A 734 19.09 -16.73 16.58
N ASP A 735 18.94 -16.96 15.27
CA ASP A 735 19.34 -18.21 14.62
C ASP A 735 20.12 -17.93 13.32
N GLN A 736 21.28 -18.57 13.12
CA GLN A 736 22.07 -18.43 11.88
C GLN A 736 22.47 -16.98 11.58
N VAL A 737 23.01 -16.25 12.56
CA VAL A 737 23.50 -14.89 12.34
C VAL A 737 25.02 -14.90 12.19
N GLN A 738 25.51 -14.44 11.03
CA GLN A 738 26.94 -14.36 10.73
C GLN A 738 27.42 -12.92 10.86
N LEU A 739 28.46 -12.67 11.66
CA LEU A 739 29.19 -11.40 11.66
C LEU A 739 30.41 -11.51 10.73
N ARG A 740 30.54 -10.57 9.79
CA ARG A 740 31.73 -10.36 8.96
C ARG A 740 32.39 -9.04 9.32
N VAL A 741 33.69 -9.06 9.53
CA VAL A 741 34.45 -7.84 9.83
C VAL A 741 35.49 -7.66 8.72
N ALA A 742 35.33 -6.63 7.90
CA ALA A 742 36.23 -6.38 6.76
C ALA A 742 37.56 -5.73 7.21
N THR A 743 37.49 -4.60 7.94
CA THR A 743 38.64 -4.03 8.68
C THR A 743 38.14 -3.24 9.90
N ALA A 744 38.64 -3.53 11.09
CA ALA A 744 38.33 -2.77 12.31
C ALA A 744 39.54 -2.68 13.24
N ASN A 745 39.89 -1.47 13.69
CA ASN A 745 40.98 -1.27 14.65
C ASN A 745 40.67 -1.87 16.03
N ARG A 746 39.38 -1.88 16.43
CA ARG A 746 38.89 -2.48 17.68
C ARG A 746 37.35 -2.64 17.65
N LEU A 747 36.84 -3.86 17.86
CA LEU A 747 35.41 -4.18 18.03
C LEU A 747 35.18 -4.63 19.48
N VAL A 748 34.29 -4.01 20.23
CA VAL A 748 34.06 -4.32 21.66
C VAL A 748 32.98 -5.39 21.86
N GLY A 749 31.99 -5.48 20.97
CA GLY A 749 30.90 -6.48 21.03
C GLY A 749 30.10 -6.57 19.74
N ALA A 750 29.82 -7.75 19.21
CA ALA A 750 28.94 -7.88 18.03
C ALA A 750 27.47 -7.78 18.40
N PHE A 751 27.05 -8.49 19.46
CA PHE A 751 25.73 -8.37 20.08
C PHE A 751 25.88 -7.79 21.46
N ILE A 752 25.22 -6.67 21.74
CA ILE A 752 25.17 -6.10 23.08
C ILE A 752 23.73 -6.06 23.57
N SER A 753 23.45 -6.79 24.65
CA SER A 753 22.38 -6.39 25.57
C SER A 753 22.99 -5.52 26.65
N THR A 754 22.64 -4.22 26.71
CA THR A 754 23.10 -3.33 27.79
C THR A 754 21.91 -2.53 28.33
N ALA A 755 21.77 -2.53 29.65
CA ALA A 755 20.70 -1.91 30.43
C ALA A 755 19.37 -2.68 30.46
N MET A 756 18.93 -2.99 31.70
CA MET A 756 17.66 -3.57 32.15
C MET A 756 16.95 -4.47 31.13
N LEU A 757 17.46 -5.68 30.92
CA LEU A 757 16.71 -6.76 30.28
C LEU A 757 16.15 -7.69 31.38
N LEU A 758 14.84 -7.72 31.57
CA LEU A 758 14.20 -8.59 32.55
C LEU A 758 13.66 -9.85 31.87
N ILE A 759 14.14 -11.03 32.26
CA ILE A 759 13.63 -12.32 31.77
C ILE A 759 12.95 -13.05 32.93
N ASN A 760 11.67 -13.38 32.82
CA ASN A 760 10.93 -14.04 33.88
C ASN A 760 9.97 -15.16 33.46
N ASN A 761 9.55 -15.96 34.45
CA ASN A 761 8.45 -16.93 34.35
C ASN A 761 8.59 -17.92 33.17
N GLY A 762 9.66 -18.72 33.14
CA GLY A 762 9.83 -19.74 32.09
C GLY A 762 10.30 -19.22 30.73
N SER A 763 10.67 -17.93 30.65
CA SER A 763 11.06 -17.28 29.39
C SER A 763 12.55 -17.44 29.07
N GLY A 764 12.88 -17.34 27.78
CA GLY A 764 14.22 -17.60 27.27
C GLY A 764 14.82 -16.50 26.41
N LEU A 765 16.15 -16.34 26.51
CA LEU A 765 16.99 -15.64 25.55
C LEU A 765 17.92 -16.66 24.88
N GLU A 766 17.77 -16.86 23.58
CA GLU A 766 18.46 -17.91 22.83
C GLU A 766 19.27 -17.33 21.67
N PHE A 767 20.55 -17.64 21.63
CA PHE A 767 21.43 -17.36 20.49
C PHE A 767 21.96 -18.68 19.91
N ASP A 768 21.45 -19.07 18.75
CA ASP A 768 21.83 -20.29 18.02
C ASP A 768 22.67 -19.95 16.77
N GLN A 769 23.72 -20.74 16.53
CA GLN A 769 24.54 -20.67 15.30
C GLN A 769 25.08 -19.27 14.98
N LEU A 770 25.59 -18.57 16.00
CA LEU A 770 26.30 -17.30 15.79
C LEU A 770 27.69 -17.58 15.25
N THR A 771 28.01 -17.10 14.05
CA THR A 771 29.34 -17.26 13.44
C THR A 771 30.03 -15.93 13.27
N CYS A 772 31.31 -15.82 13.61
CA CYS A 772 32.12 -14.62 13.34
C CYS A 772 33.26 -14.98 12.39
N THR A 773 33.42 -14.21 11.31
CA THR A 773 34.42 -14.42 10.25
C THR A 773 35.11 -13.10 9.88
N SER A 774 36.42 -13.15 9.61
CA SER A 774 37.23 -12.04 9.10
C SER A 774 37.50 -12.22 7.60
N ASP A 775 37.42 -11.15 6.81
CA ASP A 775 37.79 -11.13 5.37
C ASP A 775 39.28 -10.70 5.20
N ASP A 776 40.23 -11.42 5.81
CA ASP A 776 41.68 -11.13 5.72
C ASP A 776 42.34 -11.68 4.42
N ASP A 777 41.79 -11.34 3.25
CA ASP A 777 42.45 -11.59 1.96
C ASP A 777 43.34 -10.41 1.50
N VAL A 778 43.41 -9.32 2.28
CA VAL A 778 44.22 -8.14 1.93
C VAL A 778 45.67 -8.32 2.39
N SER A 779 46.53 -8.58 1.41
CA SER A 779 47.94 -8.97 1.47
C SER A 779 48.94 -7.96 2.10
N GLY A 780 48.68 -7.34 3.26
CA GLY A 780 49.64 -6.38 3.82
C GLY A 780 49.41 -5.88 5.25
N SER A 781 50.03 -6.54 6.22
CA SER A 781 50.52 -5.99 7.51
C SER A 781 49.57 -5.32 8.52
N SER A 782 48.24 -5.33 8.37
CA SER A 782 47.37 -4.87 9.46
C SER A 782 47.24 -5.95 10.54
N SER A 783 48.06 -5.86 11.59
CA SER A 783 47.86 -6.65 12.80
C SER A 783 46.54 -6.25 13.45
N TRP A 784 45.56 -7.15 13.47
CA TRP A 784 44.33 -6.99 14.23
C TRP A 784 44.66 -6.77 15.72
N SER A 785 44.19 -5.66 16.30
CA SER A 785 44.28 -5.40 17.75
C SER A 785 42.88 -5.20 18.34
N GLY A 786 42.10 -6.27 18.44
CA GLY A 786 41.02 -6.37 19.43
C GLY A 786 39.60 -6.42 18.88
N VAL A 787 39.16 -7.61 18.46
CA VAL A 787 37.77 -8.02 18.73
C VAL A 787 37.74 -8.43 20.20
N THR A 788 36.88 -7.81 21.01
CA THR A 788 36.84 -7.99 22.47
C THR A 788 35.76 -8.98 22.89
N ALA A 789 34.64 -9.06 22.15
CA ALA A 789 33.55 -10.00 22.39
C ALA A 789 32.69 -10.26 21.13
N VAL A 790 32.29 -11.52 20.86
CA VAL A 790 31.25 -11.81 19.84
C VAL A 790 29.83 -11.59 20.41
N VAL A 791 29.59 -11.97 21.66
CA VAL A 791 28.32 -11.75 22.36
C VAL A 791 28.60 -11.17 23.73
N LEU A 792 28.04 -9.99 24.00
CA LEU A 792 28.07 -9.30 25.29
C LEU A 792 26.64 -9.20 25.82
N VAL A 793 26.35 -9.94 26.90
CA VAL A 793 25.07 -9.85 27.59
C VAL A 793 25.31 -9.16 28.92
N SER A 794 24.79 -7.95 29.13
CA SER A 794 25.03 -7.17 30.35
C SER A 794 23.74 -6.52 30.88
N GLY A 795 23.57 -6.46 32.21
CA GLY A 795 22.37 -5.91 32.84
C GLY A 795 21.11 -6.75 32.60
N VAL A 796 21.25 -8.08 32.61
CA VAL A 796 20.13 -9.02 32.51
C VAL A 796 19.69 -9.42 33.92
N SER A 797 18.41 -9.17 34.24
CA SER A 797 17.77 -9.69 35.44
C SER A 797 17.02 -10.98 35.10
N LEU A 798 17.45 -12.11 35.67
CA LEU A 798 16.74 -13.39 35.54
C LEU A 798 15.81 -13.59 36.73
N ARG A 799 14.56 -14.03 36.53
CA ARG A 799 13.61 -14.35 37.62
C ARG A 799 12.77 -15.60 37.31
N VAL A 800 12.73 -16.60 38.21
CA VAL A 800 11.79 -17.75 38.15
C VAL A 800 11.76 -18.51 36.81
N ASN A 801 12.50 -19.62 36.71
CA ASN A 801 12.54 -20.55 35.57
C ASN A 801 13.02 -19.93 34.24
N SER A 802 13.77 -18.82 34.29
CA SER A 802 14.34 -18.19 33.10
C SER A 802 15.56 -18.93 32.57
N SER A 803 15.77 -18.89 31.25
CA SER A 803 16.94 -19.47 30.59
C SER A 803 17.68 -18.49 29.68
N VAL A 804 19.02 -18.57 29.68
CA VAL A 804 19.87 -17.94 28.65
C VAL A 804 20.66 -19.04 27.96
N ARG A 805 20.56 -19.13 26.63
CA ARG A 805 21.31 -20.10 25.82
C ARG A 805 22.17 -19.37 24.79
N ILE A 806 23.47 -19.66 24.74
CA ILE A 806 24.39 -19.08 23.76
C ILE A 806 25.16 -20.21 23.08
N CYS A 807 25.05 -20.29 21.76
CA CYS A 807 25.80 -21.18 20.89
C CYS A 807 26.52 -20.34 19.82
N ALA A 808 27.80 -20.06 20.07
CA ALA A 808 28.64 -19.26 19.17
C ALA A 808 29.79 -20.12 18.64
N GLU A 809 30.12 -19.99 17.35
CA GLU A 809 31.23 -20.68 16.70
C GLU A 809 32.11 -19.63 16.00
N THR A 810 33.36 -19.50 16.45
CA THR A 810 34.33 -18.61 15.81
C THR A 810 35.14 -19.41 14.79
N THR A 811 35.03 -19.05 13.51
CA THR A 811 35.80 -19.68 12.43
C THR A 811 36.80 -18.68 11.88
N VAL A 812 38.08 -18.86 12.21
CA VAL A 812 39.18 -18.10 11.60
C VAL A 812 39.49 -18.75 10.25
N GLY A 813 39.19 -18.06 9.15
CA GLY A 813 39.49 -18.51 7.79
C GLY A 813 40.99 -18.48 7.51
N ALA A 814 41.73 -19.53 7.87
CA ALA A 814 43.13 -19.67 7.49
C ALA A 814 43.22 -20.21 6.06
N THR A 815 43.05 -19.36 5.05
CA THR A 815 43.23 -19.72 3.63
C THR A 815 44.42 -18.98 3.02
N HIS A 816 45.65 -19.46 3.22
CA HIS A 816 46.54 -19.79 2.11
C HIS A 816 47.91 -20.36 2.53
N ASN A 817 48.23 -21.50 1.92
CA ASN A 817 49.57 -22.00 1.66
C ASN A 817 50.44 -20.95 0.95
N ARG A 818 51.47 -20.40 1.61
CA ARG A 818 52.82 -20.17 1.04
C ARG A 818 53.83 -19.62 2.06
N SER A 819 54.91 -20.38 2.22
CA SER A 819 56.29 -20.01 2.61
C SER A 819 56.54 -19.06 3.79
N SER A 820 57.04 -19.68 4.87
CA SER A 820 58.18 -19.22 5.70
C SER A 820 58.33 -17.73 5.95
N ILE A 821 57.52 -17.21 6.85
CA ILE A 821 57.94 -16.21 7.82
C ILE A 821 57.41 -16.73 9.15
N THR A 822 58.23 -16.66 10.21
CA THR A 822 57.82 -16.87 11.61
C THR A 822 56.35 -16.52 11.80
N PRO A 823 55.50 -17.38 12.39
CA PRO A 823 54.12 -17.01 12.63
C PRO A 823 54.17 -15.65 13.33
N PRO A 824 53.59 -14.57 12.76
CA PRO A 824 53.35 -13.41 13.58
C PRO A 824 52.61 -13.96 14.79
N LEU A 825 53.09 -13.62 15.98
CA LEU A 825 52.42 -13.86 17.24
C LEU A 825 51.06 -13.17 17.11
N LEU A 826 50.12 -13.89 16.51
CA LEU A 826 48.76 -13.46 16.26
C LEU A 826 48.17 -13.45 17.67
N ARG A 827 48.09 -12.24 18.22
CA ARG A 827 47.53 -11.98 19.53
C ARG A 827 46.01 -12.11 19.36
N VAL A 828 45.56 -13.36 19.31
CA VAL A 828 44.14 -13.72 19.16
C VAL A 828 43.45 -13.33 20.47
N GLU A 829 42.72 -12.21 20.47
CA GLU A 829 41.83 -11.77 21.56
C GLU A 829 40.39 -12.26 21.34
N ASP A 830 40.17 -13.32 20.55
CA ASP A 830 38.82 -13.75 20.16
C ASP A 830 38.10 -14.54 21.27
N ALA A 831 37.57 -13.80 22.25
CA ALA A 831 36.69 -14.29 23.31
C ALA A 831 35.21 -14.01 23.00
N VAL A 832 34.32 -14.89 23.42
CA VAL A 832 32.98 -14.52 23.89
C VAL A 832 33.18 -13.93 25.28
N LEU A 833 33.39 -12.62 25.38
CA LEU A 833 33.45 -11.96 26.68
C LEU A 833 32.02 -11.71 27.15
N ILE A 834 31.56 -12.51 28.11
CA ILE A 834 30.31 -12.25 28.80
C ILE A 834 30.66 -11.30 29.98
N ASP A 835 30.73 -9.99 29.73
CA ASP A 835 30.69 -8.99 30.80
C ASP A 835 29.25 -8.87 31.35
N SER A 836 28.71 -10.01 31.80
CA SER A 836 27.36 -10.09 32.34
C SER A 836 27.43 -9.77 33.79
N VAL A 837 26.97 -8.58 34.15
CA VAL A 837 26.30 -8.39 35.42
C VAL A 837 24.92 -9.04 35.28
N LEU A 838 24.78 -10.28 35.73
CA LEU A 838 23.49 -10.99 35.83
C LEU A 838 22.90 -10.70 37.20
N GLU A 839 21.86 -9.88 37.24
CA GLU A 839 21.14 -9.60 38.48
C GLU A 839 20.07 -10.66 38.71
N ILE A 840 19.93 -11.11 39.94
CA ILE A 840 19.13 -12.28 40.29
C ILE A 840 18.07 -11.80 41.28
N GLU A 841 16.99 -11.18 40.79
CA GLU A 841 15.97 -10.57 41.67
C GLU A 841 14.96 -11.58 42.24
N ASP A 842 14.49 -11.33 43.46
CA ASP A 842 13.53 -12.18 44.17
C ASP A 842 12.13 -12.15 43.51
N GLY A 843 11.68 -13.33 43.07
CA GLY A 843 10.29 -13.57 42.70
C GLY A 843 9.50 -14.06 43.91
N ARG A 844 8.28 -13.57 44.11
CA ARG A 844 7.36 -14.11 45.13
C ARG A 844 7.14 -15.61 44.86
N ALA A 845 7.65 -16.47 45.74
CA ALA A 845 7.35 -17.90 45.69
C ALA A 845 5.84 -18.10 45.84
N THR A 846 5.20 -18.65 44.82
CA THR A 846 3.83 -19.15 44.93
C THR A 846 3.87 -20.44 45.76
N ALA A 847 2.83 -20.71 46.56
CA ALA A 847 2.78 -21.79 47.55
C ALA A 847 2.91 -23.23 47.00
N LEU A 848 3.19 -23.40 45.70
CA LEU A 848 3.33 -24.66 44.98
C LEU A 848 4.82 -25.06 44.82
N GLY A 849 5.48 -25.38 45.93
CA GLY A 849 6.59 -26.35 46.11
C GLY A 849 7.85 -26.38 45.21
N GLY A 850 7.92 -25.65 44.09
CA GLY A 850 9.08 -25.65 43.19
C GLY A 850 10.09 -24.57 43.58
N LYS A 851 11.36 -24.95 43.80
CA LYS A 851 12.43 -23.96 43.95
C LYS A 851 12.59 -23.20 42.64
N PRO A 852 12.60 -21.85 42.63
CA PRO A 852 12.86 -21.09 41.42
C PRO A 852 14.26 -21.44 40.91
N SER A 853 14.34 -22.04 39.72
CA SER A 853 15.60 -22.31 39.03
C SER A 853 15.88 -21.27 37.95
N SER A 854 17.13 -20.93 37.68
CA SER A 854 17.53 -20.16 36.51
C SER A 854 18.67 -20.90 35.82
N MET A 855 18.61 -21.03 34.49
CA MET A 855 19.60 -21.81 33.73
C MET A 855 20.36 -20.91 32.76
N ILE A 856 21.68 -21.02 32.77
CA ILE A 856 22.60 -20.38 31.83
C ILE A 856 23.31 -21.51 31.09
N THR A 857 23.11 -21.62 29.78
CA THR A 857 23.75 -22.64 28.94
C THR A 857 24.63 -21.99 27.89
N LEU A 858 25.92 -22.24 27.97
CA LEU A 858 26.93 -21.81 27.01
C LEU A 858 27.45 -23.03 26.28
N MET A 859 27.38 -23.02 24.94
CA MET A 859 27.80 -24.12 24.09
C MET A 859 28.82 -23.63 23.06
N ARG A 860 29.93 -24.36 22.91
CA ARG A 860 31.02 -24.09 21.94
C ARG A 860 31.67 -22.71 22.09
N CYS A 861 31.50 -22.06 23.25
CA CYS A 861 32.07 -20.74 23.49
C CYS A 861 33.59 -20.81 23.70
N VAL A 862 34.32 -19.85 23.13
CA VAL A 862 35.75 -19.64 23.41
C VAL A 862 35.89 -18.39 24.28
N PHE A 863 36.56 -18.48 25.42
CA PHE A 863 36.88 -17.37 26.32
C PHE A 863 38.38 -17.10 26.21
N VAL A 864 38.77 -15.86 25.94
CA VAL A 864 40.18 -15.47 25.85
C VAL A 864 40.42 -14.26 26.75
N GLY A 865 41.38 -14.38 27.67
CA GLY A 865 41.78 -13.30 28.56
C GLY A 865 42.63 -12.26 27.85
N GLY A 866 42.20 -11.01 27.80
CA GLY A 866 43.08 -9.89 27.47
C GLY A 866 43.75 -9.31 28.71
N HIS A 867 44.99 -8.82 28.61
CA HIS A 867 45.65 -8.05 29.69
C HIS A 867 44.89 -6.77 30.10
N HIS A 868 43.88 -6.37 29.32
CA HIS A 868 43.08 -5.15 29.47
C HIS A 868 41.61 -5.37 29.85
N ALA A 869 41.14 -6.62 30.04
CA ALA A 869 39.78 -6.89 30.53
C ALA A 869 39.75 -6.64 32.05
N LEU A 870 39.52 -5.38 32.45
CA LEU A 870 39.42 -4.96 33.84
C LEU A 870 38.03 -4.37 34.06
N LEU A 871 37.17 -5.07 34.81
CA LEU A 871 36.00 -4.44 35.43
C LEU A 871 36.50 -3.47 36.51
N ARG A 872 36.34 -2.17 36.28
CA ARG A 872 36.33 -1.18 37.38
C ARG A 872 34.88 -1.04 37.86
N HIS A 873 34.51 -1.77 38.90
CA HIS A 873 33.35 -1.39 39.70
C HIS A 873 33.74 -0.17 40.55
N ALA A 874 33.54 1.03 40.01
CA ALA A 874 33.67 2.26 40.76
C ALA A 874 32.44 2.41 41.67
N THR A 875 32.54 1.95 42.90
CA THR A 875 31.60 2.31 43.97
C THR A 875 31.72 3.81 44.23
N ALA A 876 30.68 4.58 43.91
CA ALA A 876 30.63 6.00 44.19
C ALA A 876 30.38 6.24 45.70
N SER A 877 31.45 6.30 46.50
CA SER A 877 31.60 7.28 47.61
C SER A 877 32.87 7.04 48.43
N THR A 878 33.78 8.03 48.37
CA THR A 878 34.75 8.47 49.40
C THR A 878 35.72 7.47 50.06
N ALA A 879 36.98 7.60 49.62
CA ALA A 879 38.23 7.67 50.41
C ALA A 879 39.08 6.41 50.69
N SER A 880 40.38 6.63 50.48
CA SER A 880 41.60 5.83 50.69
C SER A 880 41.94 4.77 49.64
N SER A 881 42.97 5.13 48.87
CA SER A 881 43.80 4.29 48.00
C SER A 881 44.53 3.23 48.83
N ASP A 882 44.42 1.95 48.46
CA ASP A 882 45.58 1.13 48.09
C ASP A 882 45.26 -0.37 47.85
N ASP A 883 44.03 -0.85 48.04
CA ASP A 883 43.66 -2.24 47.69
C ASP A 883 42.35 -2.32 46.89
N GLU A 884 42.35 -1.81 45.65
CA GLU A 884 41.31 -2.19 44.68
C GLU A 884 41.61 -3.62 44.19
N ILE A 885 40.87 -4.60 44.71
CA ILE A 885 40.91 -5.99 44.21
C ILE A 885 40.34 -5.99 42.79
N MET A 886 41.22 -6.00 41.79
CA MET A 886 40.83 -6.15 40.39
C MET A 886 40.55 -7.61 40.08
N ILE A 887 39.27 -7.94 39.95
CA ILE A 887 38.77 -9.29 39.66
C ILE A 887 38.37 -9.34 38.19
N GLY A 888 39.02 -10.23 37.44
CA GLY A 888 38.64 -10.52 36.06
C GLY A 888 37.76 -11.77 36.03
N ALA A 889 36.52 -11.66 35.61
CA ALA A 889 35.62 -12.80 35.48
C ALA A 889 34.99 -12.84 34.09
N PHE A 890 34.76 -14.04 33.56
CA PHE A 890 34.02 -14.21 32.30
C PHE A 890 32.51 -14.34 32.50
N ILE A 891 32.02 -14.60 33.71
CA ILE A 891 30.59 -14.58 34.06
C ILE A 891 30.50 -13.95 35.45
N VAL A 892 29.76 -12.85 35.61
CA VAL A 892 29.51 -12.23 36.91
C VAL A 892 28.05 -12.43 37.35
N LEU A 893 27.83 -13.11 38.46
CA LEU A 893 26.52 -13.28 39.07
C LEU A 893 26.39 -12.28 40.22
N LEU A 894 25.42 -11.36 40.17
CA LEU A 894 25.11 -10.48 41.29
C LEU A 894 24.02 -11.07 42.17
N GLY A 895 24.15 -10.84 43.48
CA GLY A 895 23.15 -11.24 44.46
C GLY A 895 21.82 -10.50 44.27
N PRO A 896 20.73 -10.99 44.88
CA PRO A 896 19.45 -10.30 44.85
C PRO A 896 19.56 -8.89 45.44
N THR A 897 19.08 -7.90 44.71
CA THR A 897 18.89 -6.54 45.21
C THR A 897 17.45 -6.42 45.72
N THR A 898 17.28 -6.09 47.00
CA THR A 898 15.93 -5.99 47.58
C THR A 898 15.31 -4.63 47.29
N SER A 899 14.23 -4.59 46.52
CA SER A 899 13.39 -3.39 46.40
C SER A 899 12.50 -3.22 47.64
N ASN A 900 12.94 -2.45 48.64
CA ASN A 900 12.21 -1.73 49.72
C ASN A 900 10.80 -2.18 50.22
N LYS A 901 10.36 -3.43 50.09
CA LYS A 901 9.08 -3.91 50.65
C LYS A 901 9.29 -4.96 51.73
N THR A 902 9.04 -4.53 52.96
CA THR A 902 8.99 -5.30 54.20
C THR A 902 7.80 -6.26 54.20
N THR A 903 7.94 -7.44 53.59
CA THR A 903 7.04 -8.57 53.88
C THR A 903 7.86 -9.80 54.27
N GLN A 904 7.75 -10.18 55.54
CA GLN A 904 8.30 -11.37 56.17
C GLN A 904 7.76 -12.63 55.44
N GLY A 905 8.56 -13.22 54.55
CA GLY A 905 8.25 -14.47 53.86
C GLY A 905 9.39 -15.47 54.01
N ASN A 906 9.06 -16.77 54.09
CA ASN A 906 10.03 -17.86 54.25
C ASN A 906 11.15 -17.80 53.21
N ALA A 907 12.39 -17.97 53.70
CA ALA A 907 13.61 -18.11 52.91
C ALA A 907 13.45 -19.19 51.82
N SER A 908 13.24 -18.76 50.57
CA SER A 908 13.21 -19.66 49.42
C SER A 908 14.63 -19.74 48.87
N GLY A 909 15.29 -20.89 49.01
CA GLY A 909 16.59 -21.14 48.38
C GLY A 909 16.46 -21.16 46.86
N ARG A 910 17.25 -20.32 46.18
CA ARG A 910 17.25 -20.17 44.72
C ARG A 910 18.32 -21.05 44.09
N LEU A 911 18.05 -21.65 42.93
CA LEU A 911 19.03 -22.44 42.20
C LEU A 911 19.42 -21.74 40.89
N VAL A 912 20.72 -21.59 40.64
CA VAL A 912 21.29 -21.10 39.38
C VAL A 912 22.12 -22.23 38.79
N GLN A 913 21.76 -22.73 37.62
CA GLN A 913 22.50 -23.77 36.92
C GLN A 913 23.29 -23.13 35.76
N VAL A 914 24.60 -23.34 35.73
CA VAL A 914 25.50 -22.88 34.65
C VAL A 914 26.03 -24.10 33.91
N HIS A 915 25.67 -24.25 32.64
CA HIS A 915 26.09 -25.35 31.78
C HIS A 915 27.12 -24.82 30.76
N LEU A 916 28.32 -25.38 30.77
CA LEU A 916 29.43 -25.04 29.88
C LEU A 916 29.76 -26.27 29.00
N ILE A 917 29.23 -26.31 27.78
CA ILE A 917 29.31 -27.49 26.90
C ILE A 917 30.26 -27.20 25.75
N LYS A 918 31.37 -27.95 25.66
CA LYS A 918 32.43 -27.79 24.65
C LYS A 918 33.03 -26.38 24.62
N CYS A 919 33.15 -25.75 25.79
CA CYS A 919 33.73 -24.41 25.91
C CYS A 919 35.26 -24.48 26.08
N ASN A 920 35.97 -23.51 25.53
CA ASN A 920 37.42 -23.38 25.68
C ASN A 920 37.71 -22.05 26.39
N ALA A 921 38.51 -22.01 27.45
CA ALA A 921 38.94 -20.78 28.09
C ALA A 921 40.47 -20.69 28.19
N THR A 922 41.05 -19.66 27.59
CA THR A 922 42.49 -19.39 27.60
C THR A 922 42.74 -18.02 28.22
N LEU A 923 43.63 -17.96 29.20
CA LEU A 923 44.07 -16.74 29.87
C LEU A 923 45.60 -16.63 29.69
N PRO A 924 46.12 -15.43 29.41
CA PRO A 924 47.53 -15.23 29.18
C PRO A 924 48.29 -15.52 30.47
N TRP A 925 49.26 -16.42 30.39
CA TRP A 925 50.17 -16.69 31.50
C TRP A 925 51.00 -15.43 31.76
N THR A 926 50.77 -14.79 32.91
CA THR A 926 51.64 -13.71 33.37
C THR A 926 52.59 -14.28 34.41
N THR A 927 53.90 -14.09 34.24
CA THR A 927 54.94 -14.49 35.19
C THR A 927 55.04 -13.54 36.40
N SER A 928 54.28 -12.44 36.39
CA SER A 928 54.17 -11.49 37.48
C SER A 928 53.33 -12.08 38.62
N MET A 929 53.93 -12.24 39.81
CA MET A 929 53.28 -12.70 41.04
C MET A 929 52.31 -11.68 41.67
N ALA A 930 52.09 -10.50 41.05
CA ALA A 930 50.94 -9.66 41.39
C ALA A 930 49.68 -10.30 40.78
N ALA A 931 49.24 -11.38 41.42
CA ALA A 931 48.18 -12.26 40.96
C ALA A 931 46.85 -11.50 40.85
N ARG A 932 46.53 -11.05 39.64
CA ARG A 932 45.16 -10.65 39.30
C ARG A 932 44.28 -11.90 39.37
N GLU A 933 43.22 -11.84 40.16
CA GLU A 933 42.30 -12.96 40.37
C GLU A 933 41.42 -13.11 39.13
N TYR A 934 41.84 -13.99 38.21
CA TYR A 934 41.03 -14.37 37.05
C TYR A 934 40.20 -15.62 37.38
N SER A 935 38.88 -15.51 37.33
CA SER A 935 37.93 -16.61 37.48
C SER A 935 37.12 -16.81 36.18
N LEU A 936 36.60 -18.01 35.96
CA LEU A 936 35.63 -18.21 34.88
C LEU A 936 34.25 -17.66 35.28
N ILE A 937 33.82 -17.97 36.50
CA ILE A 937 32.56 -17.50 37.09
C ILE A 937 32.89 -16.78 38.39
N THR A 938 32.39 -15.56 38.58
CA THR A 938 32.42 -14.83 39.85
C THR A 938 31.00 -14.56 40.32
N ALA A 939 30.70 -14.80 41.59
CA ALA A 939 29.49 -14.32 42.23
C ALA A 939 29.83 -13.21 43.22
N LEU A 940 29.20 -12.04 43.07
CA LEU A 940 29.41 -10.83 43.86
C LEU A 940 28.14 -10.51 44.65
N HIS A 941 28.29 -10.21 45.94
CA HIS A 941 27.21 -9.66 46.74
C HIS A 941 27.13 -8.13 46.57
N ASP A 942 25.94 -7.60 46.28
CA ASP A 942 25.74 -6.15 46.21
C ASP A 942 25.83 -5.52 47.61
N GLN A 943 26.82 -4.65 47.80
CA GLN A 943 27.11 -3.98 49.08
C GLN A 943 26.01 -2.99 49.50
N ASN A 944 25.12 -2.60 48.59
CA ASN A 944 24.04 -1.65 48.86
C ASN A 944 22.72 -2.30 49.35
N SER A 945 22.64 -3.63 49.46
CA SER A 945 21.42 -4.29 49.96
C SER A 945 21.31 -4.19 51.49
N VAL A 946 20.28 -3.50 51.97
CA VAL A 946 20.04 -3.28 53.40
C VAL A 946 19.47 -4.55 54.04
N LEU A 947 20.26 -5.20 54.91
CA LEU A 947 19.91 -6.12 56.01
C LEU A 947 18.42 -6.55 56.11
N LEU A 948 17.97 -7.44 55.23
CA LEU A 948 16.73 -8.21 55.39
C LEU A 948 16.96 -9.67 54.95
N ASN A 949 16.40 -10.59 55.75
CA ASN A 949 16.67 -12.04 55.83
C ASN A 949 16.78 -12.87 54.52
N HIS A 950 17.87 -13.65 54.45
CA HIS A 950 17.99 -15.07 54.06
C HIS A 950 17.51 -15.57 52.67
N SER A 951 17.90 -14.97 51.54
CA SER A 951 17.85 -15.68 50.24
C SER A 951 19.23 -16.24 49.87
N THR A 952 19.45 -17.53 50.16
CA THR A 952 20.66 -18.24 49.71
C THR A 952 20.51 -18.62 48.24
N THR A 953 21.42 -18.15 47.39
CA THR A 953 21.52 -18.56 45.99
C THR A 953 22.52 -19.71 45.86
N VAL A 954 22.01 -20.88 45.47
CA VAL A 954 22.79 -22.08 45.18
C VAL A 954 23.23 -22.06 43.72
N ILE A 955 24.52 -22.19 43.45
CA ILE A 955 25.09 -22.22 42.09
C ILE A 955 25.54 -23.65 41.76
N ASP A 956 24.92 -24.27 40.76
CA ASP A 956 25.38 -25.52 40.17
C ASP A 956 26.11 -25.22 38.86
N VAL A 957 27.27 -25.84 38.64
CA VAL A 957 28.06 -25.68 37.42
C VAL A 957 28.31 -27.04 36.79
N PHE A 958 27.87 -27.22 35.54
CA PHE A 958 28.06 -28.43 34.74
C PHE A 958 28.97 -28.09 33.57
N THR A 959 30.05 -28.84 33.38
CA THR A 959 30.98 -28.62 32.26
C THR A 959 31.23 -29.92 31.49
N ASP A 960 31.24 -29.85 30.16
CA ASP A 960 31.58 -30.97 29.27
C ASP A 960 32.66 -30.51 28.29
N GLN A 961 33.81 -31.18 28.26
CA GLN A 961 34.97 -30.84 27.41
C GLN A 961 35.47 -29.40 27.59
N LEU A 962 35.63 -28.96 28.84
CA LEU A 962 36.22 -27.66 29.18
C LEU A 962 37.74 -27.70 29.06
N LEU A 963 38.34 -26.81 28.26
CA LEU A 963 39.79 -26.59 28.23
C LEU A 963 40.10 -25.30 29.01
N LEU A 964 40.90 -25.37 30.07
CA LEU A 964 41.30 -24.20 30.86
C LEU A 964 42.81 -24.01 30.76
N PHE A 965 43.25 -22.81 30.41
CA PHE A 965 44.67 -22.44 30.40
C PHE A 965 44.85 -21.11 31.12
N GLY A 966 45.59 -21.05 32.25
CA GLY A 966 45.94 -19.79 32.93
C GLY A 966 44.87 -19.18 33.87
N SER A 967 43.77 -19.87 34.20
CA SER A 967 42.77 -19.43 35.19
C SER A 967 43.16 -19.78 36.63
N MET A 968 42.90 -18.89 37.59
CA MET A 968 43.18 -19.12 39.03
C MET A 968 42.04 -19.85 39.77
N SER A 969 40.82 -19.81 39.24
CA SER A 969 39.64 -20.52 39.77
C SER A 969 38.55 -20.70 38.71
N LEU A 970 37.70 -21.72 38.85
CA LEU A 970 36.52 -21.91 38.00
C LEU A 970 35.34 -21.08 38.53
N LEU A 971 35.14 -21.08 39.84
CA LEU A 971 34.12 -20.33 40.56
C LEU A 971 34.75 -19.50 41.69
N LEU A 972 34.47 -18.21 41.74
CA LEU A 972 34.91 -17.29 42.79
C LEU A 972 33.68 -16.68 43.47
N LEU A 973 33.47 -16.98 44.75
CA LEU A 973 32.37 -16.46 45.57
C LEU A 973 32.92 -15.35 46.47
N ILE A 974 32.59 -14.09 46.21
CA ILE A 974 33.13 -12.98 46.99
C ILE A 974 32.14 -12.63 48.12
N PRO A 975 32.50 -12.88 49.39
CA PRO A 975 31.65 -12.50 50.52
C PRO A 975 31.59 -10.97 50.66
N SER A 976 30.49 -10.44 51.17
CA SER A 976 30.43 -9.02 51.55
C SER A 976 31.31 -8.80 52.77
N SER A 977 32.11 -7.73 52.73
CA SER A 977 33.11 -7.40 53.78
C SER A 977 32.49 -7.12 55.15
N SER A 978 31.17 -7.01 55.26
CA SER A 978 30.46 -6.55 56.45
C SER A 978 29.47 -7.55 57.07
N SER A 979 29.26 -8.75 56.51
CA SER A 979 28.29 -9.72 57.08
C SER A 979 28.83 -11.15 57.17
N THR A 980 28.50 -11.85 58.26
CA THR A 980 28.78 -13.29 58.42
C THR A 980 27.81 -14.19 57.64
N GLU A 981 26.77 -13.61 57.03
CA GLU A 981 25.77 -14.34 56.25
C GLU A 981 26.21 -14.46 54.78
N ARG A 982 26.20 -15.70 54.27
CA ARG A 982 26.61 -16.01 52.89
C ARG A 982 25.38 -16.10 51.99
N ASN A 983 25.29 -15.20 51.02
CA ASN A 983 24.18 -15.16 50.06
C ASN A 983 24.40 -16.05 48.83
N PHE A 984 25.62 -16.55 48.63
CA PHE A 984 25.94 -17.52 47.59
C PHE A 984 26.57 -18.79 48.17
N VAL A 985 26.11 -19.94 47.71
CA VAL A 985 26.65 -21.26 48.05
C VAL A 985 26.84 -22.04 46.76
N ALA A 986 28.01 -22.65 46.55
CA ALA A 986 28.18 -23.62 45.47
C ALA A 986 27.41 -24.90 45.84
N GLY A 987 26.45 -25.31 45.00
CA GLY A 987 25.63 -26.51 45.23
C GLY A 987 26.32 -27.76 44.70
N LEU A 988 26.36 -27.89 43.37
CA LEU A 988 26.97 -29.01 42.65
C LEU A 988 27.93 -28.51 41.58
N LEU A 989 29.16 -29.04 41.57
CA LEU A 989 30.11 -28.81 40.51
C LEU A 989 30.42 -30.13 39.80
N SER A 990 29.99 -30.26 38.55
CA SER A 990 30.20 -31.45 37.71
C SER A 990 31.09 -31.10 36.53
N ILE A 991 32.31 -31.64 36.49
CA ILE A 991 33.29 -31.39 35.43
C ILE A 991 33.53 -32.70 34.66
N LYS A 992 33.19 -32.73 33.37
CA LYS A 992 33.44 -33.86 32.46
C LYS A 992 34.59 -33.50 31.51
N CYS A 993 35.78 -34.00 31.81
CA CYS A 993 37.01 -33.69 31.05
C CYS A 993 37.44 -34.89 30.19
N SER A 994 37.58 -34.68 28.89
CA SER A 994 38.06 -35.71 27.95
C SER A 994 39.58 -35.94 28.01
N TRP A 995 40.37 -35.04 28.60
CA TRP A 995 41.83 -35.12 28.62
C TRP A 995 42.41 -35.90 29.81
N TRP A 996 41.66 -36.09 30.91
CA TRP A 996 42.20 -36.66 32.15
C TRP A 996 42.56 -38.15 32.03
N GLY A 997 42.01 -38.86 31.05
CA GLY A 997 42.36 -40.26 30.80
C GLY A 997 43.75 -40.51 30.18
N ARG A 998 44.52 -39.45 29.82
CA ARG A 998 45.80 -39.59 29.09
C ARG A 998 47.07 -39.43 29.94
N HIS A 999 46.94 -39.11 31.22
CA HIS A 999 48.08 -38.88 32.11
C HIS A 999 47.89 -39.65 33.43
N PRO A 1000 48.88 -40.44 33.88
CA PRO A 1000 48.83 -41.08 35.19
C PRO A 1000 49.13 -40.05 36.28
N PHE A 1001 48.29 -40.02 37.31
CA PHE A 1001 48.42 -39.09 38.42
C PHE A 1001 48.35 -39.82 39.76
N SER A 1002 49.07 -39.32 40.75
CA SER A 1002 49.21 -39.89 42.09
C SER A 1002 47.94 -39.76 42.94
N GLU A 1003 47.17 -38.69 42.75
CA GLU A 1003 45.91 -38.45 43.44
C GLU A 1003 44.79 -38.01 42.47
N PRO A 1004 43.52 -38.34 42.76
CA PRO A 1004 42.39 -38.06 41.86
C PRO A 1004 42.11 -36.55 41.62
N LEU A 1005 42.77 -35.64 42.36
CA LEU A 1005 42.60 -34.18 42.25
C LEU A 1005 43.88 -33.39 41.94
N ASP A 1006 45.07 -34.00 42.07
CA ASP A 1006 46.37 -33.39 41.75
C ASP A 1006 46.40 -32.68 40.37
N PRO A 1007 45.82 -33.24 39.29
CA PRO A 1007 45.88 -32.63 37.95
C PRO A 1007 45.08 -31.35 37.84
N LEU A 1008 43.96 -31.31 38.56
CA LEU A 1008 43.03 -30.20 38.58
C LEU A 1008 43.60 -29.06 39.42
N GLN A 1009 44.23 -29.38 40.56
CA GLN A 1009 44.94 -28.41 41.40
C GLN A 1009 46.18 -27.84 40.68
N LEU A 1010 46.95 -28.66 39.95
CA LEU A 1010 48.09 -28.21 39.15
C LEU A 1010 47.66 -27.32 37.97
N ALA A 1011 46.60 -27.69 37.26
CA ALA A 1011 46.10 -26.95 36.09
C ALA A 1011 45.48 -25.59 36.46
N LEU A 1012 44.83 -25.49 37.63
CA LEU A 1012 44.20 -24.26 38.12
C LEU A 1012 45.12 -23.40 39.01
N ARG A 1013 46.30 -23.89 39.39
CA ARG A 1013 47.22 -23.27 40.38
C ARG A 1013 46.48 -22.73 41.63
N GLY A 1014 45.41 -23.40 42.05
CA GLY A 1014 44.41 -22.86 42.99
C GLY A 1014 43.19 -23.76 43.21
N ALA A 1015 42.33 -23.36 44.17
CA ALA A 1015 41.07 -24.05 44.46
C ALA A 1015 40.04 -23.88 43.32
N ILE A 1016 39.31 -24.96 43.00
CA ILE A 1016 38.28 -24.99 41.95
C ILE A 1016 37.16 -23.98 42.25
N ALA A 1017 36.78 -23.88 43.53
CA ALA A 1017 35.94 -22.84 44.09
C ALA A 1017 36.76 -22.04 45.10
N ARG A 1018 36.79 -20.71 44.99
CA ARG A 1018 37.44 -19.80 45.94
C ARG A 1018 36.38 -18.91 46.62
N GLY A 1019 36.55 -18.66 47.91
CA GLY A 1019 35.61 -17.87 48.70
C GLY A 1019 34.57 -18.71 49.45
N GLY A 1020 34.44 -18.44 50.76
CA GLY A 1020 33.56 -19.05 51.74
C GLY A 1020 32.90 -20.40 51.41
N ILE A 1021 33.65 -21.51 51.49
CA ILE A 1021 33.08 -22.87 51.64
C ILE A 1021 32.56 -23.00 53.08
N PRO A 1022 31.31 -23.44 53.34
CA PRO A 1022 30.74 -23.48 54.70
C PRO A 1022 31.62 -24.35 55.61
N THR A 1023 32.19 -23.73 56.65
CA THR A 1023 32.95 -24.44 57.70
C THR A 1023 32.03 -25.13 58.72
N GLN A 1024 30.72 -25.08 58.51
CA GLN A 1024 29.71 -25.81 59.28
C GLN A 1024 28.79 -26.57 58.32
N THR A 1025 29.22 -27.74 57.88
CA THR A 1025 28.45 -28.99 57.82
C THR A 1025 29.36 -30.08 57.28
N ASP A 1026 29.32 -31.23 57.96
CA ASP A 1026 30.16 -32.40 57.77
C ASP A 1026 30.38 -32.82 56.31
N SER A 1027 31.64 -33.02 55.94
CA SER A 1027 32.21 -34.08 55.07
C SER A 1027 31.43 -34.62 53.84
N GLN A 1028 30.43 -33.95 53.27
CA GLN A 1028 29.60 -34.50 52.18
C GLN A 1028 29.65 -33.74 50.84
N PHE A 1029 30.35 -32.62 50.72
CA PHE A 1029 30.35 -31.81 49.48
C PHE A 1029 31.38 -32.19 48.41
N THR A 1030 32.22 -33.20 48.62
CA THR A 1030 33.13 -33.74 47.59
C THR A 1030 32.83 -35.20 47.30
N ASN A 1031 31.63 -35.50 46.81
CA ASN A 1031 31.35 -36.79 46.20
C ASN A 1031 31.81 -36.74 44.73
N ILE A 1032 33.10 -36.98 44.49
CA ILE A 1032 33.66 -37.11 43.14
C ILE A 1032 33.25 -38.48 42.62
N THR A 1033 32.19 -38.54 41.82
CA THR A 1033 31.83 -39.75 41.08
C THR A 1033 32.64 -39.79 39.78
N VAL A 1034 33.74 -40.53 39.78
CA VAL A 1034 34.48 -40.84 38.55
C VAL A 1034 33.74 -41.99 37.84
N SER A 1035 32.89 -41.67 36.88
CA SER A 1035 32.33 -42.69 35.98
C SER A 1035 33.29 -42.93 34.83
N SER A 1036 34.17 -43.94 34.94
CA SER A 1036 34.96 -44.44 33.81
C SER A 1036 34.07 -45.32 32.92
N GLU A 1037 33.29 -44.72 32.02
CA GLU A 1037 32.68 -45.49 30.95
C GLU A 1037 33.74 -45.82 29.89
N ASN A 1038 34.10 -47.10 29.86
CA ASN A 1038 34.85 -47.87 28.88
C ASN A 1038 36.35 -47.55 28.71
N ALA A 1039 37.15 -48.50 29.21
CA ALA A 1039 38.52 -48.74 28.82
C ALA A 1039 38.64 -48.85 27.29
N ILE A 1040 39.35 -47.92 26.68
CA ILE A 1040 40.04 -48.15 25.41
C ILE A 1040 41.43 -48.62 25.80
N GLU A 1041 41.76 -49.87 25.44
CA GLU A 1041 43.08 -50.46 25.64
C GLU A 1041 44.19 -49.61 25.01
N PRO A 1042 45.38 -49.55 25.64
CA PRO A 1042 46.48 -48.71 25.19
C PRO A 1042 47.30 -49.44 24.12
N LEU A 1043 47.54 -48.77 22.98
CA LEU A 1043 48.69 -49.07 22.14
C LEU A 1043 49.63 -47.86 22.12
N SER A 1044 50.64 -47.98 22.99
CA SER A 1044 52.04 -47.58 22.84
C SER A 1044 52.41 -46.16 22.39
N ALA A 1045 53.16 -45.49 23.27
CA ALA A 1045 53.92 -44.27 23.02
C ALA A 1045 55.36 -44.56 22.54
N LEU A 1046 55.91 -43.62 21.74
CA LEU A 1046 57.31 -43.12 21.69
C LEU A 1046 57.50 -42.39 20.34
N CYS A 1047 57.48 -41.05 20.32
CA CYS A 1047 58.61 -40.12 20.47
C CYS A 1047 59.41 -39.82 19.18
N VAL A 1048 59.32 -38.55 18.75
CA VAL A 1048 60.39 -37.65 18.23
C VAL A 1048 61.17 -38.09 16.97
N SER A 1049 61.08 -37.33 15.88
CA SER A 1049 62.13 -36.35 15.46
C SER A 1049 61.91 -35.84 14.03
N SER A 1050 62.41 -34.63 13.82
CA SER A 1050 62.67 -33.91 12.59
C SER A 1050 63.76 -34.54 11.69
N GLU A 1051 63.70 -34.20 10.39
CA GLU A 1051 64.77 -34.04 9.36
C GLU A 1051 64.80 -34.93 8.08
N LEU A 1052 64.69 -34.19 6.95
CA LEU A 1052 65.40 -34.19 5.65
C LEU A 1052 65.41 -35.36 4.63
N PHE A 1053 64.88 -35.03 3.44
CA PHE A 1053 65.48 -35.05 2.08
C PHE A 1053 66.30 -36.26 1.57
N LEU A 1054 65.76 -36.98 0.56
CA LEU A 1054 66.22 -36.98 -0.87
C LEU A 1054 65.51 -38.07 -1.72
N ARG A 1055 64.85 -37.62 -2.82
CA ARG A 1055 64.69 -38.21 -4.18
C ARG A 1055 64.19 -39.67 -4.34
N LEU A 1056 63.38 -40.08 -5.30
CA LEU A 1056 62.95 -39.62 -6.64
C LEU A 1056 61.81 -40.56 -7.06
N GLY A 1057 60.81 -40.11 -7.84
CA GLY A 1057 59.94 -41.03 -8.59
C GLY A 1057 58.52 -40.54 -8.79
N GLU A 1058 58.27 -39.99 -9.97
CA GLU A 1058 56.98 -39.55 -10.53
C GLU A 1058 55.93 -40.67 -10.55
N HIS A 1059 54.65 -40.32 -10.35
CA HIS A 1059 53.61 -40.46 -11.40
C HIS A 1059 52.23 -40.01 -10.90
N ASN A 1060 51.59 -39.17 -11.72
CA ASN A 1060 50.18 -38.81 -11.73
C ASN A 1060 49.25 -40.04 -11.71
N LEU A 1061 48.09 -39.94 -11.04
CA LEU A 1061 46.75 -40.13 -11.63
C LEU A 1061 45.62 -40.16 -10.57
N SER A 1062 44.71 -39.18 -10.70
CA SER A 1062 43.24 -39.24 -10.56
C SER A 1062 42.57 -40.26 -9.62
N SER A 1063 41.99 -39.70 -8.55
CA SER A 1063 40.60 -39.88 -8.08
C SER A 1063 39.83 -41.18 -8.34
N ARG A 1064 39.73 -41.99 -7.28
CA ARG A 1064 38.53 -42.56 -6.63
C ARG A 1064 37.25 -42.78 -7.46
N SER A 1065 36.83 -44.05 -7.52
CA SER A 1065 35.56 -44.53 -6.92
C SER A 1065 35.50 -46.07 -6.93
N ILE A 1066 35.27 -46.71 -5.78
CA ILE A 1066 34.67 -48.08 -5.69
C ILE A 1066 33.81 -48.16 -4.43
N SER A 1067 32.58 -48.60 -4.65
CA SER A 1067 31.45 -48.95 -3.77
C SER A 1067 31.59 -50.30 -3.06
N LEU A 1068 30.87 -50.51 -1.94
CA LEU A 1068 30.29 -51.79 -1.45
C LEU A 1068 29.49 -51.46 -0.16
N SER A 1069 28.15 -51.35 -0.14
CA SER A 1069 27.06 -52.36 -0.12
C SER A 1069 26.80 -53.09 1.22
N HIS A 1070 25.64 -52.78 1.81
CA HIS A 1070 24.69 -53.60 2.59
C HIS A 1070 25.17 -54.72 3.54
N ARG A 1071 24.74 -54.64 4.83
CA ARG A 1071 23.81 -55.62 5.44
C ARG A 1071 23.16 -55.10 6.74
N ASP A 1072 21.87 -55.38 6.86
CA ASP A 1072 20.90 -55.00 7.91
C ASP A 1072 21.02 -55.78 9.22
N THR A 1073 20.51 -55.20 10.33
CA THR A 1073 19.59 -55.91 11.25
C THR A 1073 18.66 -54.93 11.99
N SER A 1074 17.37 -55.26 11.96
CA SER A 1074 16.19 -54.59 12.48
C SER A 1074 15.78 -55.04 13.90
N THR A 1075 15.09 -54.18 14.64
CA THR A 1075 13.91 -54.40 15.53
C THR A 1075 13.65 -53.05 16.24
N SER A 1076 12.47 -52.45 16.36
CA SER A 1076 11.13 -52.95 16.71
C SER A 1076 10.07 -51.83 16.50
N LEU A 1077 8.80 -52.24 16.39
CA LEU A 1077 7.54 -51.46 16.51
C LEU A 1077 6.74 -52.08 17.68
N PRO A 1078 5.87 -51.34 18.41
CA PRO A 1078 4.47 -51.07 17.99
C PRO A 1078 3.97 -49.66 18.40
N GLN A 1079 3.32 -48.87 17.54
CA GLN A 1079 1.91 -48.84 17.10
C GLN A 1079 0.84 -48.68 18.21
N GLY A 1080 0.11 -47.56 18.13
CA GLY A 1080 -1.13 -47.26 18.86
C GLY A 1080 -1.61 -45.83 18.62
N GLN A 1081 -2.25 -45.58 17.46
CA GLN A 1081 -2.93 -44.32 17.12
C GLN A 1081 -4.45 -44.52 17.12
N SER A 1082 -5.18 -43.54 17.67
CA SER A 1082 -6.63 -43.38 17.56
C SER A 1082 -6.98 -42.17 16.70
N ALA A 1083 -8.07 -42.33 15.95
CA ALA A 1083 -8.60 -41.57 14.83
C ALA A 1083 -8.69 -40.03 14.89
N SER A 1084 -8.48 -39.43 13.72
CA SER A 1084 -8.86 -38.07 13.31
C SER A 1084 -9.91 -38.13 12.19
N LEU A 1085 -10.89 -37.21 12.20
CA LEU A 1085 -11.83 -36.97 11.10
C LEU A 1085 -12.14 -35.46 11.02
N ALA A 1086 -11.61 -34.80 10.00
CA ALA A 1086 -12.18 -33.60 9.38
C ALA A 1086 -11.54 -33.38 8.01
N ASN A 1087 -12.37 -33.42 6.97
CA ASN A 1087 -12.02 -33.30 5.56
C ASN A 1087 -11.61 -31.87 5.19
N SER A 1088 -10.49 -31.71 4.46
CA SER A 1088 -10.26 -30.57 3.58
C SER A 1088 -10.01 -31.09 2.16
N LEU A 1089 -10.84 -30.61 1.24
CA LEU A 1089 -10.77 -30.89 -0.18
C LEU A 1089 -9.64 -30.06 -0.82
N SER A 1090 -8.82 -30.78 -1.56
CA SER A 1090 -7.70 -30.39 -2.39
C SER A 1090 -8.07 -29.42 -3.52
N CYS A 1091 -7.27 -28.36 -3.70
CA CYS A 1091 -7.12 -27.65 -4.97
C CYS A 1091 -5.76 -28.03 -5.59
N SER A 1092 -5.82 -28.47 -6.84
CA SER A 1092 -4.76 -29.11 -7.62
C SER A 1092 -3.71 -28.14 -8.16
N THR A 1093 -2.46 -28.61 -8.18
CA THR A 1093 -1.27 -28.03 -8.82
C THR A 1093 -1.37 -27.97 -10.35
N LEU A 1094 -1.10 -26.81 -10.95
CA LEU A 1094 -0.78 -26.67 -12.37
C LEU A 1094 0.73 -26.59 -12.58
N THR A 1095 1.21 -27.52 -13.39
CA THR A 1095 2.58 -27.75 -13.82
C THR A 1095 3.11 -26.64 -14.72
N SER A 1096 4.34 -26.20 -14.45
CA SER A 1096 5.15 -25.32 -15.27
C SER A 1096 5.52 -25.97 -16.61
N LEU A 1097 5.23 -25.31 -17.72
CA LEU A 1097 5.78 -25.62 -19.05
C LEU A 1097 6.94 -24.67 -19.34
N SER A 1098 8.11 -25.26 -19.57
CA SER A 1098 9.37 -24.61 -19.92
C SER A 1098 9.36 -24.10 -21.36
N HIS A 1099 9.71 -22.83 -21.56
CA HIS A 1099 9.93 -22.24 -22.89
C HIS A 1099 11.42 -22.31 -23.26
N ASN A 1100 11.69 -22.73 -24.49
CA ASN A 1100 13.00 -22.78 -25.12
C ASN A 1100 12.91 -21.92 -26.39
N ASP A 1101 13.80 -20.95 -26.55
CA ASP A 1101 13.85 -20.02 -27.67
C ASP A 1101 14.42 -20.69 -28.93
N ASN A 1102 13.76 -20.47 -30.08
CA ASN A 1102 14.48 -20.11 -31.31
C ASN A 1102 13.55 -19.57 -32.42
N SER A 1103 14.10 -18.58 -33.11
CA SER A 1103 13.57 -17.71 -34.18
C SER A 1103 12.82 -18.36 -35.35
N SER A 1104 11.78 -17.70 -35.87
CA SER A 1104 11.68 -17.20 -37.26
C SER A 1104 10.25 -16.74 -37.62
N SER A 1105 10.19 -15.83 -38.58
CA SER A 1105 9.05 -15.06 -39.08
C SER A 1105 7.99 -15.87 -39.83
N ARG A 1106 6.68 -15.59 -39.57
CA ARG A 1106 5.63 -15.36 -40.59
C ARG A 1106 4.25 -15.11 -39.96
N SER A 1107 3.44 -14.45 -40.77
CA SER A 1107 2.10 -13.92 -40.53
C SER A 1107 0.99 -14.94 -40.24
N LEU A 1108 -0.15 -14.37 -39.82
CA LEU A 1108 -1.56 -14.79 -39.95
C LEU A 1108 -2.27 -15.37 -38.71
N LEU A 1109 -3.40 -14.72 -38.45
CA LEU A 1109 -4.70 -15.18 -37.95
C LEU A 1109 -5.02 -15.07 -36.45
N LEU A 1110 -6.01 -14.21 -36.21
CA LEU A 1110 -6.83 -14.07 -35.01
C LEU A 1110 -7.38 -15.42 -34.55
N PRO A 1111 -7.56 -15.64 -33.23
CA PRO A 1111 -8.51 -16.60 -32.73
C PRO A 1111 -9.86 -15.94 -32.44
N ASN A 1112 -10.91 -16.60 -32.96
CA ASN A 1112 -12.32 -16.30 -32.79
C ASN A 1112 -12.75 -16.20 -31.32
N THR A 1113 -13.47 -15.14 -30.99
CA THR A 1113 -14.31 -15.05 -29.79
C THR A 1113 -15.52 -15.98 -29.93
N GLN A 1114 -15.50 -17.10 -29.20
CA GLN A 1114 -16.69 -17.92 -29.02
C GLN A 1114 -17.70 -17.18 -28.15
N THR A 1115 -18.85 -16.95 -28.74
CA THR A 1115 -20.06 -16.39 -28.15
C THR A 1115 -20.70 -17.47 -27.26
N ILE A 1116 -20.87 -17.19 -25.97
CA ILE A 1116 -21.69 -18.03 -25.08
C ILE A 1116 -23.14 -17.57 -25.24
N GLU A 1117 -23.93 -18.34 -26.01
CA GLU A 1117 -25.38 -18.22 -26.06
C GLU A 1117 -25.99 -18.77 -24.76
N TYR A 1118 -26.69 -17.90 -24.02
CA TYR A 1118 -27.62 -18.31 -22.96
C TYR A 1118 -28.91 -18.82 -23.60
N THR A 1119 -29.13 -20.14 -23.55
CA THR A 1119 -30.41 -20.76 -23.88
C THR A 1119 -31.34 -20.72 -22.66
N ASN A 1120 -32.31 -19.81 -22.69
CA ASN A 1120 -33.49 -19.86 -21.82
C ASN A 1120 -34.44 -20.94 -22.32
N SER A 1121 -34.70 -21.96 -21.50
CA SER A 1121 -35.87 -22.83 -21.64
C SER A 1121 -36.57 -22.98 -20.29
N GLN A 1122 -37.60 -22.17 -20.08
CA GLN A 1122 -38.68 -22.52 -19.17
C GLN A 1122 -39.97 -22.65 -19.99
N THR A 1123 -40.45 -23.88 -19.95
CA THR A 1123 -41.72 -24.39 -20.45
C THR A 1123 -42.90 -23.69 -19.80
N SER A 1124 -43.82 -23.13 -20.59
CA SER A 1124 -45.22 -23.05 -20.21
C SER A 1124 -46.08 -23.56 -21.38
N SER A 1125 -46.82 -24.61 -21.09
CA SER A 1125 -47.79 -25.25 -21.97
C SER A 1125 -49.20 -24.96 -21.47
N GLN A 1126 -50.16 -24.94 -22.42
CA GLN A 1126 -51.63 -24.87 -22.31
C GLN A 1126 -52.20 -23.44 -22.38
N GLY A 1127 -53.16 -23.11 -23.25
CA GLY A 1127 -53.89 -23.87 -24.26
C GLY A 1127 -55.14 -23.09 -24.71
N LEU A 1128 -55.40 -23.10 -26.02
CA LEU A 1128 -56.71 -23.03 -26.72
C LEU A 1128 -57.76 -22.00 -26.24
N VAL A 1129 -57.90 -20.86 -26.92
CA VAL A 1129 -58.82 -20.55 -28.07
C VAL A 1129 -58.31 -19.25 -28.71
#